data_AF-A0A5C6DUX5-F1
#
_entry.id   AF-A0A5C6DUX5-F1
#
_cell.length_a   1.000
_cell.length_b   1.000
_cell.length_c   1.000
_cell.angle_alpha   90.00
_cell.angle_beta   90.00
_cell.angle_gamma   90.00
#
_symmetry.space_group_name_H-M   'P 1'
#
loop_
_entity.id
_entity.type
_entity.pdbx_description
1 polymer ?
#
loop_
_entity_poly.entity_id
_entity_poly.type
_entity_poly.pdbx_seq_one_letter_code
_entity_poly.pdbx_strand_id
1 'polypeptide(L)'
;MMKQTTHYVAILLCTLGALQAAELQAAGGDYTYSCWPNGWRKNTTDPSADVFGIETNVYGFTLDVADFNEVKLGLLDSPADYEQALDHKAEKLKTLPKADLVIELELDGQRYQAKACQAGLGKGPTHLYAARLWESGRYVQHYDFEGLVFKNTKNETLVCDAVLDLVAWPGSLTLTATVSLNQSYESASLRLGLKSEAGDWQESLVLEDGWSQGQQKSLTMTCPLAPNGRVDPAQEVTVETPDGKKFPVAFDPKKNCYVASVKNLRRSWQNGYTDIRDYDEFKITVNGSSPDSKLPFLLDMRPPANVTGLCPMLCDEQGRPTGIPVQLSKNWHNAAMGAYFMPYTLLPTDESRTYRLRIAYGFYGTLPSASHAQLSLLGYANRKTGNGRWDQLAIGCWGETICFDMDMSLVDVAITDIRMLMTRSGLRGRKWGWTNAGWGGDWLNIEDAHQKKYLWTDLKTAYLAHGPCLTDVKYDGYYGANREIDFSAQVQTLRTDDYARTFQKLSYTFTRDVAAKDVSLYKLGRTRAYQTPRLAYGNGDGLLTELDVPDPVRRGELFLEPIELSGPAPHWVAFVGASEAASGQSKPNGYRALIIRQYQAVIGGKTYTQPSLRAPVQSVNPANLDIELLPPDGIRKFSKGDRIELDLELITLPRVADDYYGPNESFRKHLTDNQNSWKTTYREAKSNELTVTVSGGTLLGNYPVVIQAQQPEVTVGIEGGVGAVPVRFEGLKSQLGNQLYQVVDGKRIRFDQSIHGHDFWQTDYNAATDSYKVTFNLPLDELEESQWVLVQES
;
A
#
# COMPACT_ATOMS: atom_id res chain seq x y z
N MET A 1 54.47 -21.33 -5.64
CA MET A 1 53.56 -20.51 -6.46
C MET A 1 52.06 -20.79 -6.27
N MET A 2 51.63 -21.76 -5.44
CA MET A 2 50.21 -22.16 -5.31
C MET A 2 49.52 -21.71 -4.01
N LYS A 3 50.16 -20.86 -3.19
CA LYS A 3 49.62 -20.35 -1.91
C LYS A 3 49.29 -18.84 -1.90
N GLN A 4 49.64 -18.11 -2.97
CA GLN A 4 49.29 -16.68 -3.08
C GLN A 4 47.93 -16.46 -3.76
N THR A 5 47.47 -17.36 -4.61
CA THR A 5 46.22 -17.18 -5.38
C THR A 5 44.96 -17.25 -4.50
N THR A 6 44.96 -18.02 -3.42
CA THR A 6 43.80 -18.18 -2.52
C THR A 6 43.55 -16.96 -1.62
N HIS A 7 44.60 -16.21 -1.26
CA HIS A 7 44.44 -14.96 -0.51
C HIS A 7 43.94 -13.81 -1.38
N TYR A 8 44.33 -13.75 -2.66
CA TYR A 8 43.81 -12.74 -3.58
C TYR A 8 42.34 -12.93 -3.92
N VAL A 9 41.83 -14.17 -4.03
CA VAL A 9 40.41 -14.44 -4.30
C VAL A 9 39.51 -14.09 -3.11
N ALA A 10 39.93 -14.39 -1.88
CA ALA A 10 39.17 -14.04 -0.68
C ALA A 10 39.14 -12.52 -0.41
N ILE A 11 40.23 -11.82 -0.69
CA ILE A 11 40.28 -10.35 -0.61
C ILE A 11 39.43 -9.73 -1.72
N LEU A 12 39.44 -10.27 -2.95
CA LEU A 12 38.61 -9.78 -4.06
C LEU A 12 37.11 -9.94 -3.77
N LEU A 13 36.68 -11.08 -3.21
CA LEU A 13 35.28 -11.35 -2.83
C LEU A 13 34.82 -10.50 -1.64
N CYS A 14 35.69 -10.26 -0.65
CA CYS A 14 35.37 -9.34 0.45
C CYS A 14 35.31 -7.88 0.00
N THR A 15 36.14 -7.48 -0.98
CA THR A 15 36.05 -6.13 -1.56
C THR A 15 34.84 -5.98 -2.48
N LEU A 16 34.48 -7.01 -3.25
CA LEU A 16 33.25 -7.02 -4.07
C LEU A 16 31.99 -6.97 -3.20
N GLY A 17 31.94 -7.72 -2.09
CA GLY A 17 30.84 -7.65 -1.13
C GLY A 17 30.77 -6.34 -0.33
N ALA A 18 31.92 -5.70 -0.05
CA ALA A 18 31.96 -4.40 0.63
C ALA A 18 31.64 -3.22 -0.29
N LEU A 19 31.99 -3.31 -1.58
CA LEU A 19 31.58 -2.36 -2.62
C LEU A 19 30.06 -2.47 -2.85
N GLN A 20 29.51 -3.68 -3.00
CA GLN A 20 28.06 -3.89 -3.16
C GLN A 20 27.19 -3.42 -1.97
N ALA A 21 27.74 -3.44 -0.75
CA ALA A 21 27.03 -2.97 0.46
C ALA A 21 27.00 -1.43 0.55
N ALA A 22 28.12 -0.75 0.26
CA ALA A 22 28.16 0.71 0.18
C ALA A 22 27.28 1.27 -0.96
N GLU A 23 27.13 0.50 -2.05
CA GLU A 23 26.39 0.84 -3.27
C GLU A 23 24.86 0.87 -3.13
N LEU A 24 24.25 0.05 -2.26
CA LEU A 24 22.80 0.12 -1.96
C LEU A 24 22.47 1.10 -0.82
N GLN A 25 23.46 1.43 0.02
CA GLN A 25 23.33 2.33 1.16
C GLN A 25 22.85 3.73 0.75
N ALA A 26 23.26 4.20 -0.43
CA ALA A 26 22.73 5.42 -1.00
C ALA A 26 21.26 5.24 -1.45
N ALA A 27 20.89 4.15 -2.14
CA ALA A 27 19.59 3.97 -2.79
C ALA A 27 18.41 3.66 -1.85
N GLY A 28 18.67 3.06 -0.69
CA GLY A 28 17.59 2.72 0.24
C GLY A 28 17.21 3.86 1.21
N GLY A 29 18.01 4.93 1.33
CA GLY A 29 17.63 6.08 2.17
C GLY A 29 16.60 7.01 1.53
N ASP A 30 16.41 6.90 0.21
CA ASP A 30 15.53 7.79 -0.55
C ASP A 30 14.05 7.44 -0.34
N TYR A 31 13.27 8.48 -0.04
CA TYR A 31 11.82 8.36 0.06
C TYR A 31 11.11 9.69 -0.19
N THR A 32 9.81 9.57 -0.38
CA THR A 32 8.82 10.62 -0.39
C THR A 32 7.58 10.14 0.37
N TYR A 33 6.89 11.06 1.01
CA TYR A 33 5.56 10.91 1.56
C TYR A 33 4.70 12.05 1.06
N SER A 34 3.45 11.77 0.74
CA SER A 34 2.41 12.80 0.69
C SER A 34 1.40 12.54 1.78
N CYS A 35 0.83 13.63 2.31
CA CYS A 35 -0.24 13.56 3.29
C CYS A 35 -1.10 14.83 3.25
N TRP A 36 -2.27 14.75 3.87
CA TRP A 36 -3.07 15.91 4.26
C TRP A 36 -2.88 16.11 5.76
N PRO A 37 -2.05 17.08 6.22
CA PRO A 37 -1.79 17.28 7.64
C PRO A 37 -3.07 17.47 8.46
N ASN A 38 -4.11 18.05 7.86
CA ASN A 38 -5.40 18.29 8.53
C ASN A 38 -6.49 17.28 8.10
N GLY A 39 -6.11 16.20 7.41
CA GLY A 39 -7.04 15.20 6.86
C GLY A 39 -7.78 15.68 5.61
N TRP A 40 -8.11 14.75 4.71
CA TRP A 40 -8.94 15.04 3.53
C TRP A 40 -10.39 15.33 3.91
N ARG A 41 -10.91 14.61 4.92
CA ARG A 41 -12.17 14.94 5.58
C ARG A 41 -11.87 15.65 6.89
N LYS A 42 -12.49 16.81 7.08
CA LYS A 42 -12.36 17.59 8.30
C LYS A 42 -13.15 16.99 9.45
N ASN A 43 -12.51 16.94 10.61
CA ASN A 43 -13.20 16.77 11.90
C ASN A 43 -14.19 17.93 12.11
N THR A 44 -15.28 17.71 12.86
CA THR A 44 -16.40 18.68 12.92
C THR A 44 -15.99 20.05 13.46
N THR A 45 -14.97 20.07 14.32
CA THR A 45 -14.48 21.25 15.01
C THR A 45 -13.23 21.86 14.37
N ASP A 46 -12.77 21.37 13.22
CA ASP A 46 -11.52 21.80 12.59
C ASP A 46 -11.76 22.94 11.57
N PRO A 47 -11.30 24.19 11.85
CA PRO A 47 -11.39 25.31 10.92
C PRO A 47 -10.13 25.50 10.06
N SER A 48 -9.13 24.62 10.19
CA SER A 48 -7.84 24.76 9.54
C SER A 48 -7.96 24.71 8.01
N ALA A 49 -7.02 25.36 7.33
CA ALA A 49 -6.93 25.34 5.88
C ALA A 49 -6.73 23.91 5.34
N ASP A 50 -7.07 23.72 4.07
CA ASP A 50 -6.78 22.51 3.33
C ASP A 50 -5.36 22.58 2.79
N VAL A 51 -4.44 21.91 3.50
CA VAL A 51 -3.02 21.92 3.17
C VAL A 51 -2.64 20.55 2.63
N PHE A 52 -2.09 20.53 1.43
CA PHE A 52 -1.40 19.36 0.88
C PHE A 52 0.07 19.41 1.29
N GLY A 53 0.63 18.28 1.72
CA GLY A 53 2.00 18.19 2.21
C GLY A 53 2.82 17.10 1.53
N ILE A 54 4.09 17.40 1.25
CA ILE A 54 5.11 16.45 0.79
C ILE A 54 6.31 16.53 1.71
N GLU A 55 6.77 15.36 2.15
CA GLU A 55 8.02 15.19 2.89
C GLU A 55 8.92 14.22 2.14
N THR A 56 10.20 14.53 2.01
CA THR A 56 11.21 13.62 1.47
C THR A 56 12.36 13.46 2.46
N ASN A 57 13.33 12.61 2.13
CA ASN A 57 14.60 12.58 2.86
C ASN A 57 15.49 13.82 2.63
N VAL A 58 15.05 14.82 1.86
CA VAL A 58 15.83 16.03 1.56
C VAL A 58 15.06 17.31 1.86
N TYR A 59 13.78 17.37 1.52
CA TYR A 59 13.00 18.61 1.59
C TYR A 59 11.56 18.34 2.02
N GLY A 60 10.88 19.40 2.46
CA GLY A 60 9.45 19.42 2.65
C GLY A 60 8.80 20.52 1.83
N PHE A 61 7.58 20.28 1.36
CA PHE A 61 6.76 21.23 0.61
C PHE A 61 5.33 21.19 1.13
N THR A 62 4.69 22.36 1.26
CA THR A 62 3.24 22.43 1.54
C THR A 62 2.55 23.43 0.62
N LEU A 63 1.34 23.06 0.18
CA LEU A 63 0.45 23.89 -0.63
C LEU A 63 -0.90 24.03 0.08
N ASP A 64 -1.22 25.23 0.55
CA ASP A 64 -2.60 25.58 0.88
C ASP A 64 -3.39 25.71 -0.42
N VAL A 65 -4.38 24.83 -0.63
CA VAL A 65 -5.11 24.78 -1.91
C VAL A 65 -6.13 25.91 -2.07
N ALA A 66 -6.39 26.67 -1.01
CA ALA A 66 -7.26 27.84 -0.99
C ALA A 66 -6.49 29.17 -1.04
N ASP A 67 -5.21 29.19 -0.65
CA ASP A 67 -4.34 30.36 -0.71
C ASP A 67 -2.88 30.03 -1.07
N PHE A 68 -2.54 30.18 -2.35
CA PHE A 68 -1.19 29.92 -2.85
C PHE A 68 -0.13 30.88 -2.30
N ASN A 69 -0.50 31.96 -1.58
CA ASN A 69 0.48 32.82 -0.92
C ASN A 69 1.02 32.20 0.39
N GLU A 70 0.46 31.08 0.86
CA GLU A 70 0.88 30.37 2.07
C GLU A 70 1.71 29.10 1.78
N VAL A 71 2.26 29.00 0.56
CA VAL A 71 3.19 27.94 0.18
C VAL A 71 4.44 27.95 1.07
N LYS A 72 4.95 26.76 1.36
CA LYS A 72 6.20 26.56 2.10
C LYS A 72 7.08 25.55 1.38
N LEU A 73 8.38 25.79 1.41
CA LEU A 73 9.42 24.90 0.88
C LEU A 73 10.69 25.11 1.68
N GLY A 74 11.29 24.03 2.17
CA GLY A 74 12.59 24.07 2.84
C GLY A 74 13.31 22.74 2.80
N LEU A 75 14.63 22.80 2.94
CA LEU A 75 15.46 21.62 3.14
C LEU A 75 15.24 21.06 4.56
N LEU A 76 15.38 19.75 4.71
CA LEU A 76 15.23 19.05 5.98
C LEU A 76 16.60 18.64 6.52
N ASP A 77 16.96 19.18 7.68
CA ASP A 77 18.18 18.80 8.38
C ASP A 77 18.04 17.42 9.04
N SER A 78 19.11 16.63 8.99
CA SER A 78 19.20 15.29 9.60
C SER A 78 17.98 14.41 9.27
N PRO A 79 17.78 14.05 7.98
CA PRO A 79 16.61 13.30 7.57
C PRO A 79 16.58 11.95 8.27
N ALA A 80 15.43 11.63 8.84
CA ALA A 80 15.15 10.30 9.37
C ALA A 80 15.15 9.29 8.22
N ASP A 81 15.39 8.01 8.49
CA ASP A 81 15.14 6.97 7.49
C ASP A 81 13.64 6.86 7.16
N TYR A 82 13.29 6.03 6.17
CA TYR A 82 11.92 5.91 5.68
C TYR A 82 10.92 5.54 6.79
N GLU A 83 11.21 4.55 7.63
CA GLU A 83 10.31 4.13 8.71
C GLU A 83 10.29 5.17 9.84
N GLN A 84 11.43 5.77 10.19
CA GLN A 84 11.47 6.84 11.19
C GLN A 84 10.71 8.10 10.75
N ALA A 85 10.70 8.42 9.46
CA ALA A 85 9.96 9.55 8.90
C ALA A 85 8.44 9.29 8.88
N LEU A 86 8.03 8.02 8.79
CA LEU A 86 6.65 7.61 9.04
C LEU A 86 6.24 7.90 10.48
N ASP A 87 7.04 7.47 11.47
CA ASP A 87 6.74 7.57 12.90
C ASP A 87 6.53 9.02 13.37
N HIS A 88 7.32 9.96 12.83
CA HIS A 88 7.21 11.38 13.13
C HIS A 88 6.04 12.08 12.40
N LYS A 89 5.29 11.37 11.54
CA LYS A 89 4.07 11.87 10.86
C LYS A 89 4.37 13.21 10.16
N ALA A 90 3.44 14.16 10.08
CA ALA A 90 3.68 15.43 9.37
C ALA A 90 4.40 16.53 10.20
N GLU A 91 5.11 16.19 11.29
CA GLU A 91 5.73 17.21 12.16
C GLU A 91 6.73 18.10 11.43
N LYS A 92 7.54 17.52 10.53
CA LYS A 92 8.56 18.26 9.77
C LYS A 92 7.96 19.30 8.83
N LEU A 93 6.71 19.09 8.38
CA LEU A 93 6.02 20.01 7.47
C LEU A 93 5.57 21.31 8.14
N LYS A 94 5.35 21.29 9.47
CA LYS A 94 4.85 22.46 10.21
C LYS A 94 5.87 23.58 10.32
N THR A 95 7.15 23.23 10.37
CA THR A 95 8.26 24.15 10.60
C THR A 95 8.90 24.67 9.32
N LEU A 96 8.36 24.30 8.15
CA LEU A 96 8.92 24.73 6.88
C LEU A 96 8.89 26.27 6.74
N PRO A 97 9.94 26.88 6.18
CA PRO A 97 9.95 28.30 5.88
C PRO A 97 9.00 28.63 4.72
N LYS A 98 8.53 29.87 4.71
CA LYS A 98 7.65 30.38 3.65
C LYS A 98 8.38 30.38 2.30
N ALA A 99 7.63 30.10 1.24
CA ALA A 99 8.10 30.17 -0.14
C ALA A 99 7.07 30.90 -1.02
N ASP A 100 7.55 31.54 -2.08
CA ASP A 100 6.73 32.30 -3.02
C ASP A 100 6.48 31.46 -4.28
N LEU A 101 5.27 30.93 -4.44
CA LEU A 101 4.81 30.30 -5.67
C LEU A 101 4.15 31.35 -6.57
N VAL A 102 4.64 31.46 -7.81
CA VAL A 102 4.10 32.34 -8.83
C VAL A 102 3.63 31.52 -10.01
N ILE A 103 2.33 31.59 -10.31
CA ILE A 103 1.75 31.13 -11.58
C ILE A 103 1.01 32.34 -12.14
N GLU A 104 1.57 32.95 -13.18
CA GLU A 104 1.12 34.25 -13.69
C GLU A 104 0.86 34.18 -15.19
N LEU A 105 -0.22 34.83 -15.62
CA LEU A 105 -0.56 35.08 -17.01
C LEU A 105 -0.53 36.60 -17.24
N GLU A 106 0.12 37.04 -18.31
CA GLU A 106 -0.05 38.39 -18.85
C GLU A 106 -0.74 38.27 -20.20
N LEU A 107 -1.93 38.86 -20.35
CA LEU A 107 -2.78 38.75 -21.53
C LEU A 107 -3.16 40.16 -21.98
N ASP A 108 -2.72 40.58 -23.17
CA ASP A 108 -2.92 41.94 -23.72
C ASP A 108 -2.59 43.06 -22.71
N GLY A 109 -1.47 42.88 -21.99
CA GLY A 109 -0.97 43.80 -20.96
C GLY A 109 -1.66 43.71 -19.59
N GLN A 110 -2.70 42.87 -19.45
CA GLN A 110 -3.39 42.64 -18.18
C GLN A 110 -2.80 41.41 -17.46
N ARG A 111 -2.38 41.58 -16.21
CA ARG A 111 -1.81 40.49 -15.39
C ARG A 111 -2.86 39.79 -14.54
N TYR A 112 -2.73 38.46 -14.46
CA TYR A 112 -3.51 37.59 -13.60
C TYR A 112 -2.58 36.59 -12.90
N GLN A 113 -2.77 36.37 -11.61
CA GLN A 113 -2.00 35.40 -10.83
C GLN A 113 -2.94 34.33 -10.25
N ALA A 114 -2.53 33.06 -10.30
CA ALA A 114 -3.26 31.99 -9.62
C ALA A 114 -3.19 32.19 -8.10
N LYS A 115 -4.34 32.12 -7.43
CA LYS A 115 -4.45 32.31 -5.98
C LYS A 115 -4.94 31.08 -5.22
N ALA A 116 -5.58 30.14 -5.90
CA ALA A 116 -6.15 28.93 -5.34
C ALA A 116 -6.37 27.90 -6.46
N CYS A 117 -6.80 26.69 -6.10
CA CYS A 117 -7.42 25.75 -7.04
C CYS A 117 -8.82 25.36 -6.58
N GLN A 118 -9.55 24.63 -7.40
CA GLN A 118 -10.94 24.25 -7.13
C GLN A 118 -11.11 23.42 -5.84
N ALA A 119 -10.05 22.71 -5.42
CA ALA A 119 -10.07 21.91 -4.20
C ALA A 119 -10.25 22.78 -2.93
N GLY A 120 -9.63 23.96 -2.88
CA GLY A 120 -9.72 24.88 -1.75
C GLY A 120 -10.98 25.75 -1.72
N LEU A 121 -11.86 25.62 -2.71
CA LEU A 121 -13.11 26.39 -2.79
C LEU A 121 -14.36 25.57 -2.45
N GLY A 122 -14.23 24.25 -2.39
CA GLY A 122 -15.34 23.34 -2.15
C GLY A 122 -15.81 23.33 -0.70
N LYS A 123 -16.97 22.70 -0.46
CA LYS A 123 -17.47 22.37 0.88
C LYS A 123 -17.97 20.93 0.92
N GLY A 124 -18.04 20.36 2.12
CA GLY A 124 -18.56 19.02 2.33
C GLY A 124 -17.50 17.92 2.21
N PRO A 125 -17.90 16.65 2.34
CA PRO A 125 -16.96 15.54 2.56
C PRO A 125 -16.07 15.20 1.36
N THR A 126 -16.37 15.71 0.17
CA THR A 126 -15.62 15.42 -1.07
C THR A 126 -15.04 16.69 -1.70
N HIS A 127 -14.91 17.79 -0.93
CA HIS A 127 -14.51 19.10 -1.44
C HIS A 127 -13.14 19.10 -2.15
N LEU A 128 -12.20 18.27 -1.70
CA LEU A 128 -10.86 18.14 -2.30
C LEU A 128 -10.82 17.31 -3.59
N TYR A 129 -11.96 16.95 -4.20
CA TYR A 129 -11.97 16.11 -5.41
C TYR A 129 -11.12 16.63 -6.58
N ALA A 130 -10.83 17.93 -6.62
CA ALA A 130 -10.03 18.57 -7.66
C ALA A 130 -8.52 18.52 -7.38
N ALA A 131 -8.09 18.04 -6.21
CA ALA A 131 -6.73 17.57 -5.97
C ALA A 131 -6.72 16.08 -6.29
N ARG A 132 -6.02 15.65 -7.34
CA ARG A 132 -6.12 14.28 -7.84
C ARG A 132 -4.81 13.55 -7.72
N LEU A 133 -4.85 12.38 -7.08
CA LEU A 133 -3.71 11.49 -6.95
C LEU A 133 -3.58 10.57 -8.17
N TRP A 134 -2.47 10.72 -8.88
CA TRP A 134 -2.09 9.86 -10.01
C TRP A 134 -1.27 8.67 -9.56
N GLU A 135 -0.16 8.95 -8.88
CA GLU A 135 0.79 7.96 -8.41
C GLU A 135 1.35 8.35 -7.03
N SER A 136 1.47 7.36 -6.16
CA SER A 136 2.04 7.52 -4.83
C SER A 136 2.66 6.21 -4.38
N GLY A 137 3.82 6.32 -3.74
CA GLY A 137 4.53 5.20 -3.12
C GLY A 137 5.77 5.70 -2.40
N ARG A 138 6.85 4.91 -2.42
CA ARG A 138 8.10 5.26 -1.75
C ARG A 138 8.86 6.42 -2.41
N TYR A 139 8.96 6.47 -3.73
CA TYR A 139 9.86 7.39 -4.44
C TYR A 139 9.17 8.59 -5.10
N VAL A 140 7.93 8.43 -5.56
CA VAL A 140 7.24 9.46 -6.33
C VAL A 140 5.88 9.76 -5.73
N GLN A 141 5.60 11.05 -5.57
CA GLN A 141 4.25 11.57 -5.38
C GLN A 141 3.88 12.40 -6.61
N HIS A 142 2.77 12.03 -7.26
CA HIS A 142 2.27 12.71 -8.45
C HIS A 142 0.80 13.10 -8.24
N TYR A 143 0.57 14.40 -8.15
CA TYR A 143 -0.74 15.01 -7.99
C TYR A 143 -0.97 16.06 -9.07
N ASP A 144 -2.23 16.29 -9.41
CA ASP A 144 -2.62 17.54 -10.04
C ASP A 144 -3.72 18.25 -9.25
N PHE A 145 -3.81 19.56 -9.49
CA PHE A 145 -4.75 20.47 -8.85
C PHE A 145 -5.51 21.21 -9.94
N GLU A 146 -6.75 20.79 -10.19
CA GLU A 146 -7.60 21.34 -11.24
C GLU A 146 -8.25 22.67 -10.85
N GLY A 147 -8.59 23.46 -11.87
CA GLY A 147 -9.36 24.69 -11.74
C GLY A 147 -8.59 25.78 -11.00
N LEU A 148 -7.37 26.09 -11.45
CA LEU A 148 -6.61 27.21 -10.92
C LEU A 148 -7.40 28.52 -11.06
N VAL A 149 -7.44 29.31 -10.00
CA VAL A 149 -8.21 30.56 -9.94
C VAL A 149 -7.28 31.75 -10.12
N PHE A 150 -7.26 32.26 -11.35
CA PHE A 150 -6.47 33.42 -11.74
C PHE A 150 -7.20 34.72 -11.44
N LYS A 151 -6.54 35.64 -10.74
CA LYS A 151 -7.10 36.95 -10.39
C LYS A 151 -6.16 38.09 -10.76
N ASN A 152 -6.73 39.20 -11.22
CA ASN A 152 -5.98 40.43 -11.44
C ASN A 152 -5.88 41.30 -10.18
N THR A 153 -5.24 42.47 -10.29
CA THR A 153 -5.06 43.43 -9.19
C THR A 153 -6.37 44.06 -8.70
N LYS A 154 -7.45 43.99 -9.48
CA LYS A 154 -8.81 44.40 -9.09
C LYS A 154 -9.62 43.24 -8.49
N ASN A 155 -8.99 42.08 -8.27
CA ASN A 155 -9.62 40.85 -7.78
C ASN A 155 -10.69 40.28 -8.74
N GLU A 156 -10.62 40.62 -10.03
CA GLU A 156 -11.46 40.03 -11.08
C GLU A 156 -10.86 38.68 -11.50
N THR A 157 -11.72 37.66 -11.62
CA THR A 157 -11.31 36.30 -11.97
C THR A 157 -11.25 36.12 -13.49
N LEU A 158 -10.14 35.59 -13.99
CA LEU A 158 -10.03 35.13 -15.38
C LEU A 158 -10.77 33.79 -15.54
N VAL A 159 -11.61 33.69 -16.57
CA VAL A 159 -12.27 32.43 -16.92
C VAL A 159 -11.36 31.63 -17.84
N CYS A 160 -10.80 30.54 -17.34
CA CYS A 160 -9.94 29.62 -18.09
C CYS A 160 -10.00 28.22 -17.48
N ASP A 161 -9.62 27.21 -18.26
CA ASP A 161 -9.32 25.88 -17.73
C ASP A 161 -7.82 25.80 -17.42
N ALA A 162 -7.48 25.56 -16.17
CA ALA A 162 -6.09 25.53 -15.75
C ALA A 162 -5.83 24.47 -14.68
N VAL A 163 -4.64 23.86 -14.73
CA VAL A 163 -4.21 22.78 -13.84
C VAL A 163 -2.76 23.04 -13.41
N LEU A 164 -2.48 22.83 -12.12
CA LEU A 164 -1.12 22.70 -11.60
C LEU A 164 -0.84 21.21 -11.39
N ASP A 165 0.10 20.67 -12.14
CA ASP A 165 0.59 19.30 -12.01
C ASP A 165 1.90 19.33 -11.19
N LEU A 166 2.05 18.37 -10.29
CA LEU A 166 3.15 18.30 -9.32
C LEU A 166 3.70 16.87 -9.30
N VAL A 167 5.00 16.73 -9.54
CA VAL A 167 5.74 15.47 -9.37
C VAL A 167 6.91 15.70 -8.40
N ALA A 168 6.89 14.97 -7.29
CA ALA A 168 7.96 15.00 -6.29
C ALA A 168 8.75 13.70 -6.31
N TRP A 169 10.05 13.83 -6.49
CA TRP A 169 11.07 12.82 -6.22
C TRP A 169 11.82 13.16 -4.93
N PRO A 170 12.61 12.22 -4.36
CA PRO A 170 13.34 12.45 -3.12
C PRO A 170 14.22 13.71 -3.18
N GLY A 171 14.89 13.95 -4.33
CA GLY A 171 15.79 15.08 -4.55
C GLY A 171 15.25 16.22 -5.42
N SER A 172 14.01 16.17 -5.91
CA SER A 172 13.49 17.25 -6.78
C SER A 172 11.98 17.41 -6.70
N LEU A 173 11.52 18.63 -6.95
CA LEU A 173 10.11 18.99 -7.11
C LEU A 173 9.89 19.57 -8.50
N THR A 174 9.01 18.98 -9.29
CA THR A 174 8.63 19.46 -10.61
C THR A 174 7.20 19.96 -10.60
N LEU A 175 7.00 21.16 -11.14
CA LEU A 175 5.70 21.81 -11.28
C LEU A 175 5.42 22.05 -12.75
N THR A 176 4.22 21.72 -13.22
CA THR A 176 3.76 22.05 -14.56
C THR A 176 2.44 22.81 -14.51
N ALA A 177 2.44 24.05 -14.98
CA ALA A 177 1.22 24.81 -15.20
C ALA A 177 0.70 24.55 -16.60
N THR A 178 -0.56 24.11 -16.71
CA THR A 178 -1.25 23.90 -17.98
C THR A 178 -2.48 24.78 -18.02
N VAL A 179 -2.64 25.58 -19.08
CA VAL A 179 -3.73 26.55 -19.22
C VAL A 179 -4.37 26.40 -20.61
N SER A 180 -5.68 26.58 -20.67
CA SER A 180 -6.48 26.75 -21.88
C SER A 180 -7.41 27.94 -21.68
N LEU A 181 -7.32 28.93 -22.57
CA LEU A 181 -8.06 30.18 -22.46
C LEU A 181 -9.45 30.07 -23.11
N ASN A 182 -10.43 30.77 -22.53
CA ASN A 182 -11.80 30.79 -23.03
C ASN A 182 -12.03 31.74 -24.21
N GLN A 183 -11.04 32.57 -24.55
CA GLN A 183 -11.03 33.51 -25.67
C GLN A 183 -9.60 33.69 -26.19
N SER A 184 -9.47 34.30 -27.37
CA SER A 184 -8.16 34.60 -27.97
C SER A 184 -7.60 35.92 -27.46
N TYR A 185 -6.26 36.01 -27.38
CA TYR A 185 -5.50 37.21 -27.03
C TYR A 185 -4.39 37.45 -28.06
N GLU A 186 -4.09 38.72 -28.36
CA GLU A 186 -3.09 39.09 -29.36
C GLU A 186 -1.66 38.93 -28.83
N SER A 187 -1.47 39.11 -27.53
CA SER A 187 -0.21 38.93 -26.83
C SER A 187 -0.44 38.18 -25.53
N ALA A 188 0.40 37.18 -25.26
CA ALA A 188 0.29 36.41 -24.04
C ALA A 188 1.65 35.96 -23.49
N SER A 189 1.76 35.86 -22.18
CA SER A 189 2.83 35.11 -21.51
C SER A 189 2.31 34.30 -20.34
N LEU A 190 2.98 33.18 -20.06
CA LEU A 190 2.79 32.34 -18.89
C LEU A 190 4.12 32.27 -18.15
N ARG A 191 4.09 32.55 -16.84
CA ARG A 191 5.24 32.45 -15.95
C ARG A 191 4.94 31.47 -14.83
N LEU A 192 5.92 30.61 -14.54
CA LEU A 192 5.91 29.70 -13.40
C LEU A 192 7.19 29.94 -12.61
N GLY A 193 7.08 30.15 -11.29
CA GLY A 193 8.23 30.39 -10.43
C GLY A 193 7.99 29.89 -9.02
N LEU A 194 9.07 29.44 -8.37
CA LEU A 194 9.07 29.06 -6.96
C LEU A 194 10.35 29.61 -6.33
N LYS A 195 10.19 30.47 -5.34
CA LYS A 195 11.31 31.06 -4.60
C LYS A 195 11.24 30.69 -3.13
N SER A 196 12.36 30.26 -2.57
CA SER A 196 12.50 29.87 -1.17
C SER A 196 13.94 30.11 -0.71
N GLU A 197 14.23 29.80 0.55
CA GLU A 197 15.61 29.76 1.05
C GLU A 197 16.46 28.67 0.36
N ALA A 198 15.82 27.61 -0.15
CA ALA A 198 16.49 26.51 -0.85
C ALA A 198 16.90 26.87 -2.30
N GLY A 199 16.29 27.91 -2.88
CA GLY A 199 16.58 28.33 -4.25
C GLY A 199 15.50 29.22 -4.87
N ASP A 200 15.81 29.74 -6.05
CA ASP A 200 14.95 30.61 -6.86
C ASP A 200 14.88 30.02 -8.27
N TRP A 201 13.74 29.41 -8.60
CA TRP A 201 13.49 28.76 -9.88
C TRP A 201 12.37 29.48 -10.60
N GLN A 202 12.54 29.68 -11.91
CA GLN A 202 11.52 30.30 -12.74
C GLN A 202 11.67 29.88 -14.19
N GLU A 203 10.53 29.79 -14.86
CA GLU A 203 10.40 29.58 -16.29
C GLU A 203 9.33 30.52 -16.85
N SER A 204 9.46 30.89 -18.12
CA SER A 204 8.53 31.77 -18.81
C SER A 204 8.32 31.33 -20.24
N LEU A 205 7.07 31.39 -20.70
CA LEU A 205 6.67 31.20 -22.10
C LEU A 205 6.07 32.51 -22.61
N VAL A 206 6.67 33.09 -23.65
CA VAL A 206 6.16 34.27 -24.34
C VAL A 206 5.58 33.83 -25.69
N LEU A 207 4.36 34.30 -26.00
CA LEU A 207 3.63 33.98 -27.22
C LEU A 207 3.40 35.27 -28.02
N GLU A 208 4.33 35.55 -28.94
CA GLU A 208 4.32 36.77 -29.78
C GLU A 208 3.21 36.75 -30.83
N ASP A 209 2.79 35.56 -31.30
CA ASP A 209 1.70 35.38 -32.27
C ASP A 209 0.31 35.21 -31.59
N GLY A 210 0.20 35.58 -30.31
CA GLY A 210 -1.01 35.47 -29.52
C GLY A 210 -1.32 34.04 -29.02
N TRP A 211 -2.45 33.92 -28.33
CA TRP A 211 -2.94 32.66 -27.75
C TRP A 211 -4.40 32.45 -28.11
N SER A 212 -4.66 31.47 -28.98
CA SER A 212 -6.01 31.17 -29.47
C SER A 212 -6.90 30.52 -28.42
N GLN A 213 -8.20 30.84 -28.46
CA GLN A 213 -9.24 30.18 -27.67
C GLN A 213 -9.14 28.65 -27.74
N GLY A 214 -9.22 27.99 -26.59
CA GLY A 214 -9.21 26.53 -26.47
C GLY A 214 -7.86 25.87 -26.73
N GLN A 215 -6.84 26.62 -27.16
CA GLN A 215 -5.50 26.10 -27.31
C GLN A 215 -4.87 25.90 -25.94
N GLN A 216 -4.39 24.69 -25.66
CA GLN A 216 -3.68 24.39 -24.44
C GLN A 216 -2.20 24.78 -24.58
N LYS A 217 -1.64 25.41 -23.56
CA LYS A 217 -0.19 25.59 -23.38
C LYS A 217 0.23 25.07 -22.01
N SER A 218 1.45 24.56 -21.94
CA SER A 218 2.04 24.08 -20.70
C SER A 218 3.42 24.69 -20.50
N LEU A 219 3.77 24.94 -19.25
CA LEU A 219 5.08 25.38 -18.81
C LEU A 219 5.52 24.54 -17.62
N THR A 220 6.70 23.95 -17.71
CA THR A 220 7.25 23.04 -16.70
C THR A 220 8.50 23.64 -16.10
N MET A 221 8.63 23.53 -14.78
CA MET A 221 9.79 23.98 -14.01
C MET A 221 10.18 22.89 -13.02
N THR A 222 11.45 22.53 -12.97
CA THR A 222 12.01 21.57 -12.01
C THR A 222 12.91 22.30 -11.02
N CYS A 223 12.67 22.04 -9.74
CA CYS A 223 13.46 22.53 -8.61
C CYS A 223 14.37 21.37 -8.13
N PRO A 224 15.62 21.28 -8.60
CA PRO A 224 16.57 20.31 -8.06
C PRO A 224 17.02 20.73 -6.66
N LEU A 225 16.63 19.96 -5.65
CA LEU A 225 16.87 20.22 -4.22
C LEU A 225 18.02 19.37 -3.65
N ALA A 226 18.50 18.41 -4.43
CA ALA A 226 19.66 17.57 -4.15
C ALA A 226 20.41 17.24 -5.45
N PRO A 227 21.66 16.70 -5.37
CA PRO A 227 22.39 16.22 -6.55
C PRO A 227 21.61 15.20 -7.39
N ASN A 228 20.95 14.22 -6.76
CA ASN A 228 20.10 13.23 -7.46
C ASN A 228 18.80 13.81 -8.04
N GLY A 229 18.47 15.07 -7.72
CA GLY A 229 17.40 15.83 -8.37
C GLY A 229 17.78 16.43 -9.71
N ARG A 230 19.08 16.48 -10.03
CA ARG A 230 19.60 16.92 -11.33
C ARG A 230 19.80 15.69 -12.21
N VAL A 231 18.85 15.45 -13.09
CA VAL A 231 18.92 14.32 -14.03
C VAL A 231 19.58 14.78 -15.31
N ASP A 232 20.66 14.12 -15.73
CA ASP A 232 21.28 14.35 -17.03
C ASP A 232 20.37 13.78 -18.12
N PRO A 233 19.81 14.60 -19.04
CA PRO A 233 18.98 14.12 -20.13
C PRO A 233 19.76 13.37 -21.22
N ALA A 234 21.10 13.34 -21.16
CA ALA A 234 21.96 12.63 -22.11
C ALA A 234 22.37 11.21 -21.63
N GLN A 235 21.95 10.77 -20.44
CA GLN A 235 22.19 9.40 -19.97
C GLN A 235 21.60 8.37 -20.93
N GLU A 236 22.40 7.37 -21.31
CA GLU A 236 21.96 6.27 -22.14
C GLU A 236 21.28 5.19 -21.30
N VAL A 237 20.05 4.85 -21.68
CA VAL A 237 19.20 3.85 -21.06
C VAL A 237 18.50 3.07 -22.16
N THR A 238 18.55 1.74 -22.09
CA THR A 238 17.82 0.88 -23.03
C THR A 238 16.85 -0.02 -22.29
N VAL A 239 15.71 -0.27 -22.91
CA VAL A 239 14.70 -1.20 -22.40
C VAL A 239 14.30 -2.15 -23.53
N GLU A 240 14.41 -3.44 -23.26
CA GLU A 240 14.01 -4.49 -24.19
C GLU A 240 13.41 -5.70 -23.46
N THR A 241 12.54 -6.45 -24.13
CA THR A 241 12.10 -7.75 -23.64
C THR A 241 13.20 -8.81 -23.85
N PRO A 242 13.14 -9.98 -23.17
CA PRO A 242 14.14 -11.04 -23.31
C PRO A 242 14.36 -11.54 -24.74
N ASP A 243 13.36 -11.40 -25.63
CA ASP A 243 13.42 -11.73 -27.06
C ASP A 243 14.04 -10.61 -27.93
N GLY A 244 14.52 -9.52 -27.32
CA GLY A 244 15.23 -8.43 -27.98
C GLY A 244 14.35 -7.33 -28.57
N LYS A 245 13.03 -7.33 -28.32
CA LYS A 245 12.17 -6.21 -28.74
C LYS A 245 12.44 -4.98 -27.86
N LYS A 246 12.94 -3.92 -28.49
CA LYS A 246 13.26 -2.63 -27.85
C LYS A 246 12.04 -1.72 -27.70
N PHE A 247 12.06 -0.90 -26.66
CA PHE A 247 11.06 0.13 -26.39
C PHE A 247 11.71 1.51 -26.33
N PRO A 248 11.00 2.57 -26.75
CA PRO A 248 11.51 3.92 -26.66
C PRO A 248 11.66 4.33 -25.19
N VAL A 249 12.83 4.88 -24.88
CA VAL A 249 13.15 5.48 -23.58
C VAL A 249 13.54 6.93 -23.83
N ALA A 250 12.94 7.86 -23.10
CA ALA A 250 13.26 9.27 -23.19
C ALA A 250 13.12 9.93 -21.83
N PHE A 251 13.90 10.98 -21.58
CA PHE A 251 13.71 11.84 -20.43
C PHE A 251 12.41 12.65 -20.57
N ASP A 252 11.52 12.55 -19.60
CA ASP A 252 10.28 13.34 -19.51
C ASP A 252 10.48 14.49 -18.51
N PRO A 253 10.61 15.75 -18.98
CA PRO A 253 10.84 16.88 -18.08
C PRO A 253 9.68 17.14 -17.12
N LYS A 254 8.45 16.71 -17.44
CA LYS A 254 7.29 16.86 -16.54
C LYS A 254 7.34 15.95 -15.33
N LYS A 255 8.03 14.81 -15.47
CA LYS A 255 8.23 13.84 -14.39
C LYS A 255 9.64 13.87 -13.82
N ASN A 256 10.56 14.61 -14.43
CA ASN A 256 11.99 14.62 -14.10
C ASN A 256 12.60 13.20 -14.03
N CYS A 257 12.24 12.32 -14.98
CA CYS A 257 12.73 10.94 -15.00
C CYS A 257 12.80 10.38 -16.43
N TYR A 258 13.54 9.27 -16.59
CA TYR A 258 13.54 8.49 -17.81
C TYR A 258 12.30 7.61 -17.89
N VAL A 259 11.55 7.75 -18.98
CA VAL A 259 10.31 7.01 -19.21
C VAL A 259 10.50 6.03 -20.37
N ALA A 260 10.43 4.74 -20.06
CA ALA A 260 10.27 3.69 -21.05
C ALA A 260 8.80 3.49 -21.39
N SER A 261 8.40 3.76 -22.64
CA SER A 261 6.99 3.64 -23.06
C SER A 261 6.70 2.26 -23.66
N VAL A 262 6.00 1.42 -22.92
CA VAL A 262 5.60 0.07 -23.34
C VAL A 262 4.12 0.07 -23.71
N LYS A 263 3.84 0.15 -25.01
CA LYS A 263 2.46 0.13 -25.52
C LYS A 263 2.18 -1.15 -26.30
N ASN A 264 0.99 -1.71 -26.11
CA ASN A 264 0.48 -2.86 -26.87
C ASN A 264 1.47 -4.04 -26.92
N LEU A 265 2.04 -4.40 -25.77
CA LEU A 265 2.93 -5.55 -25.65
C LEU A 265 2.20 -6.83 -26.11
N ARG A 266 2.79 -7.52 -27.08
CA ARG A 266 2.30 -8.82 -27.55
C ARG A 266 2.83 -9.91 -26.64
N ARG A 267 1.97 -10.86 -26.31
CA ARG A 267 2.28 -12.00 -25.43
C ARG A 267 1.90 -13.29 -26.16
N SER A 268 2.68 -14.34 -25.96
CA SER A 268 2.39 -15.69 -26.47
C SER A 268 1.39 -16.44 -25.58
N TRP A 269 1.03 -15.86 -24.44
CA TRP A 269 0.18 -16.44 -23.41
C TRP A 269 -1.07 -15.59 -23.16
N GLN A 270 -2.08 -16.19 -22.51
CA GLN A 270 -3.39 -15.58 -22.32
C GLN A 270 -3.37 -14.51 -21.22
N ASN A 271 -3.93 -13.34 -21.51
CA ASN A 271 -4.02 -12.22 -20.58
C ASN A 271 -5.43 -12.06 -19.96
N GLY A 272 -5.58 -11.10 -19.05
CA GLY A 272 -6.82 -10.84 -18.32
C GLY A 272 -7.05 -11.78 -17.14
N TYR A 273 -8.32 -11.97 -16.78
CA TYR A 273 -8.72 -12.77 -15.61
C TYR A 273 -8.66 -14.27 -15.92
N THR A 274 -7.44 -14.84 -15.82
CA THR A 274 -7.07 -16.22 -16.16
C THR A 274 -5.94 -16.74 -15.23
N ASP A 275 -5.51 -17.99 -15.42
CA ASP A 275 -4.36 -18.62 -14.73
C ASP A 275 -3.02 -18.12 -15.32
N ILE A 276 -2.67 -16.85 -15.07
CA ILE A 276 -1.42 -16.27 -15.59
C ILE A 276 -0.23 -16.74 -14.74
N ARG A 277 0.59 -17.62 -15.31
CA ARG A 277 1.85 -18.13 -14.71
C ARG A 277 3.11 -17.58 -15.36
N ASP A 278 2.97 -16.88 -16.48
CA ASP A 278 4.07 -16.21 -17.17
C ASP A 278 4.32 -14.81 -16.60
N TYR A 279 5.51 -14.28 -16.87
CA TYR A 279 5.91 -12.93 -16.50
C TYR A 279 6.07 -12.04 -17.72
N ASP A 280 5.71 -10.76 -17.58
CA ASP A 280 6.33 -9.75 -18.41
C ASP A 280 7.69 -9.42 -17.78
N GLU A 281 8.74 -9.43 -18.61
CA GLU A 281 10.09 -9.09 -18.18
C GLU A 281 10.71 -8.06 -19.12
N PHE A 282 11.48 -7.14 -18.55
CA PHE A 282 12.21 -6.11 -19.27
C PHE A 282 13.65 -6.06 -18.79
N LYS A 283 14.59 -6.22 -19.72
CA LYS A 283 16.00 -5.91 -19.51
C LYS A 283 16.16 -4.40 -19.60
N ILE A 284 16.70 -3.81 -18.53
CA ILE A 284 16.98 -2.38 -18.42
C ILE A 284 18.49 -2.24 -18.30
N THR A 285 19.14 -1.71 -19.34
CA THR A 285 20.58 -1.44 -19.29
C THR A 285 20.80 0.05 -19.10
N VAL A 286 21.59 0.38 -18.09
CA VAL A 286 21.99 1.76 -17.78
C VAL A 286 23.51 1.82 -17.82
N ASN A 287 24.06 2.82 -18.52
CA ASN A 287 25.50 3.04 -18.53
C ASN A 287 25.96 3.70 -17.23
N GLY A 288 27.15 3.35 -16.75
CA GLY A 288 27.75 4.02 -15.60
C GLY A 288 28.01 5.50 -15.90
N SER A 289 27.72 6.37 -14.93
CA SER A 289 27.98 7.81 -15.02
C SER A 289 28.79 8.33 -13.83
N SER A 290 28.39 8.03 -12.59
CA SER A 290 29.17 8.37 -11.40
C SER A 290 28.87 7.46 -10.20
N PRO A 291 29.83 7.27 -9.27
CA PRO A 291 29.72 6.31 -8.15
C PRO A 291 28.53 6.51 -7.21
N ASP A 292 27.92 7.70 -7.19
CA ASP A 292 26.82 8.06 -6.28
C ASP A 292 25.55 8.52 -7.03
N SER A 293 25.54 8.47 -8.37
CA SER A 293 24.37 8.86 -9.14
C SER A 293 23.36 7.73 -9.22
N LYS A 294 22.09 8.13 -9.17
CA LYS A 294 20.95 7.26 -9.42
C LYS A 294 20.15 7.85 -10.57
N LEU A 295 19.53 6.96 -11.32
CA LEU A 295 18.65 7.30 -12.41
C LEU A 295 17.19 7.14 -11.98
N PRO A 296 16.41 8.23 -11.88
CA PRO A 296 14.96 8.15 -11.80
C PRO A 296 14.39 7.50 -13.06
N PHE A 297 13.73 6.37 -12.90
CA PHE A 297 13.21 5.56 -14.00
C PHE A 297 11.74 5.20 -13.79
N LEU A 298 10.98 5.26 -14.88
CA LEU A 298 9.58 4.84 -15.01
C LEU A 298 9.42 3.93 -16.23
N LEU A 299 8.69 2.82 -16.08
CA LEU A 299 8.18 2.05 -17.21
C LEU A 299 6.67 2.30 -17.40
N ASP A 300 6.29 3.25 -18.25
CA ASP A 300 4.88 3.52 -18.56
C ASP A 300 4.33 2.41 -19.46
N MET A 301 3.54 1.51 -18.88
CA MET A 301 3.03 0.33 -19.56
C MET A 301 1.51 0.33 -19.69
N ARG A 302 1.04 0.20 -20.94
CA ARG A 302 -0.38 0.24 -21.30
C ARG A 302 -0.74 -0.71 -22.46
N PRO A 303 -1.63 -1.70 -22.27
CA PRO A 303 -2.09 -2.24 -20.99
C PRO A 303 -1.09 -3.28 -20.39
N PRO A 304 -1.09 -3.47 -19.06
CA PRO A 304 -0.51 -4.66 -18.44
C PRO A 304 -1.29 -5.93 -18.85
N ALA A 305 -0.75 -7.12 -18.56
CA ALA A 305 -1.44 -8.37 -18.89
C ALA A 305 -2.73 -8.53 -18.07
N ASN A 306 -2.68 -8.12 -16.81
CA ASN A 306 -3.85 -7.84 -15.99
C ASN A 306 -3.49 -6.75 -14.99
N VAL A 307 -4.44 -5.90 -14.62
CA VAL A 307 -4.18 -4.72 -13.79
C VAL A 307 -4.31 -5.01 -12.29
N THR A 308 -5.23 -5.89 -11.89
CA THR A 308 -5.35 -6.32 -10.49
C THR A 308 -4.23 -7.29 -10.14
N GLY A 309 -3.67 -7.21 -8.94
CA GLY A 309 -2.75 -8.25 -8.46
C GLY A 309 -1.31 -8.22 -8.96
N LEU A 310 -0.99 -7.37 -9.94
CA LEU A 310 0.38 -7.31 -10.48
C LEU A 310 1.37 -6.81 -9.43
N CYS A 311 2.58 -7.38 -9.43
CA CYS A 311 3.67 -7.03 -8.52
C CYS A 311 5.01 -6.96 -9.28
N PRO A 312 5.60 -5.76 -9.45
CA PRO A 312 6.92 -5.63 -10.04
C PRO A 312 8.03 -5.94 -9.03
N MET A 313 9.15 -6.46 -9.53
CA MET A 313 10.38 -6.65 -8.78
C MET A 313 11.59 -6.40 -9.68
N LEU A 314 12.60 -5.73 -9.14
CA LEU A 314 13.87 -5.56 -9.84
C LEU A 314 14.79 -6.74 -9.50
N CYS A 315 15.10 -7.52 -10.51
CA CYS A 315 16.05 -8.62 -10.44
C CYS A 315 17.38 -8.25 -11.08
N ASP A 316 18.44 -8.98 -10.73
CA ASP A 316 19.67 -8.97 -11.50
C ASP A 316 19.49 -9.70 -12.85
N GLU A 317 20.55 -9.73 -13.66
CA GLU A 317 20.50 -10.34 -14.99
C GLU A 317 20.12 -11.84 -14.95
N GLN A 318 20.51 -12.54 -13.87
CA GLN A 318 20.18 -13.95 -13.62
C GLN A 318 18.76 -14.16 -13.07
N GLY A 319 18.02 -13.09 -12.80
CA GLY A 319 16.63 -13.15 -12.32
C GLY A 319 16.50 -13.21 -10.80
N ARG A 320 17.58 -13.02 -10.03
CA ARG A 320 17.54 -13.00 -8.56
C ARG A 320 17.04 -11.63 -8.06
N PRO A 321 16.07 -11.57 -7.13
CA PRO A 321 15.57 -10.30 -6.60
C PRO A 321 16.67 -9.48 -5.92
N THR A 322 16.84 -8.21 -6.34
CA THR A 322 17.93 -7.34 -5.87
C THR A 322 17.70 -6.74 -4.50
N GLY A 323 16.44 -6.60 -4.07
CA GLY A 323 16.07 -5.82 -2.89
C GLY A 323 15.89 -4.32 -3.16
N ILE A 324 16.24 -3.83 -4.36
CA ILE A 324 15.99 -2.42 -4.74
C ILE A 324 14.47 -2.22 -4.86
N PRO A 325 13.89 -1.25 -4.13
CA PRO A 325 12.46 -1.01 -4.19
C PRO A 325 11.97 -0.65 -5.59
N VAL A 326 10.79 -1.16 -5.93
CA VAL A 326 10.03 -0.73 -7.10
C VAL A 326 8.67 -0.26 -6.61
N GLN A 327 8.46 1.05 -6.58
CA GLN A 327 7.16 1.64 -6.26
C GLN A 327 6.15 1.23 -7.34
N LEU A 328 4.92 0.93 -6.95
CA LEU A 328 3.83 0.60 -7.86
C LEU A 328 2.62 1.53 -7.69
N SER A 329 2.19 2.14 -8.81
CA SER A 329 0.86 2.74 -8.97
C SER A 329 0.15 2.20 -10.23
N LYS A 330 -1.18 2.12 -10.19
CA LYS A 330 -2.00 1.54 -11.28
C LYS A 330 -3.40 2.15 -11.35
N ASN A 331 -4.06 2.01 -12.49
CA ASN A 331 -5.44 2.48 -12.72
C ASN A 331 -6.06 1.72 -13.90
N TRP A 332 -7.39 1.58 -13.90
CA TRP A 332 -8.17 1.09 -15.05
C TRP A 332 -9.54 1.77 -15.20
N HIS A 333 -9.83 2.77 -14.38
CA HIS A 333 -11.15 3.37 -14.21
C HIS A 333 -11.51 4.33 -15.34
N ASN A 334 -10.52 5.00 -15.94
CA ASN A 334 -10.74 5.90 -17.06
C ASN A 334 -10.59 5.19 -18.42
N ALA A 335 -11.71 4.96 -19.10
CA ALA A 335 -11.74 4.27 -20.39
C ALA A 335 -10.85 4.95 -21.47
N ALA A 336 -10.73 6.28 -21.47
CA ALA A 336 -9.90 7.00 -22.44
C ALA A 336 -8.40 6.84 -22.16
N MET A 337 -8.00 6.68 -20.89
CA MET A 337 -6.60 6.44 -20.51
C MET A 337 -6.17 4.97 -20.68
N GLY A 338 -7.15 4.07 -20.70
CA GLY A 338 -6.92 2.63 -20.61
C GLY A 338 -6.35 2.21 -19.25
N ALA A 339 -6.14 0.90 -19.08
CA ALA A 339 -5.44 0.40 -17.91
C ALA A 339 -3.95 0.76 -17.99
N TYR A 340 -3.40 1.32 -16.91
CA TYR A 340 -1.98 1.61 -16.79
C TYR A 340 -1.35 0.92 -15.59
N PHE A 341 -0.06 0.71 -15.72
CA PHE A 341 0.87 0.25 -14.70
C PHE A 341 2.10 1.17 -14.73
N MET A 342 2.42 1.77 -13.58
CA MET A 342 3.51 2.74 -13.40
C MET A 342 4.46 2.28 -12.28
N PRO A 343 5.44 1.42 -12.58
CA PRO A 343 6.52 1.11 -11.68
C PRO A 343 7.59 2.23 -11.71
N TYR A 344 7.95 2.74 -10.55
CA TYR A 344 9.03 3.71 -10.38
C TYR A 344 10.17 3.09 -9.59
N THR A 345 11.40 3.38 -9.98
CA THR A 345 12.59 2.96 -9.23
C THR A 345 13.75 3.94 -9.43
N LEU A 346 14.71 3.93 -8.51
CA LEU A 346 15.97 4.65 -8.61
C LEU A 346 17.06 3.64 -8.94
N LEU A 347 17.52 3.62 -10.18
CA LEU A 347 18.54 2.66 -10.64
C LEU A 347 19.94 3.19 -10.30
N PRO A 348 20.77 2.43 -9.57
CA PRO A 348 22.20 2.75 -9.41
C PRO A 348 22.91 2.87 -10.77
N THR A 349 23.80 3.87 -10.88
CA THR A 349 24.57 4.19 -12.11
C THR A 349 26.07 4.36 -11.84
N ASP A 350 26.55 3.76 -10.76
CA ASP A 350 27.95 3.71 -10.37
C ASP A 350 28.82 2.97 -11.41
N GLU A 351 28.24 1.95 -12.03
CA GLU A 351 28.80 1.24 -13.18
C GLU A 351 27.71 0.86 -14.18
N SER A 352 28.11 0.39 -15.35
CA SER A 352 27.16 -0.10 -16.35
C SER A 352 26.53 -1.42 -15.89
N ARG A 353 25.20 -1.46 -15.74
CA ARG A 353 24.46 -2.62 -15.23
C ARG A 353 23.26 -2.95 -16.11
N THR A 354 22.90 -4.23 -16.14
CA THR A 354 21.64 -4.70 -16.69
C THR A 354 20.78 -5.29 -15.59
N TYR A 355 19.60 -4.70 -15.40
CA TYR A 355 18.58 -5.20 -14.49
C TYR A 355 17.49 -5.93 -15.28
N ARG A 356 16.79 -6.85 -14.62
CA ARG A 356 15.57 -7.48 -15.13
C ARG A 356 14.39 -7.03 -14.28
N LEU A 357 13.57 -6.12 -14.80
CA LEU A 357 12.28 -5.81 -14.18
C LEU A 357 11.31 -6.94 -14.52
N ARG A 358 10.94 -7.74 -13.52
CA ARG A 358 9.97 -8.85 -13.63
C ARG A 358 8.62 -8.41 -13.06
N ILE A 359 7.54 -8.73 -13.75
CA ILE A 359 6.17 -8.42 -13.31
C ILE A 359 5.43 -9.74 -13.11
N ALA A 360 5.22 -10.11 -11.85
CA ALA A 360 4.34 -11.22 -11.49
C ALA A 360 2.87 -10.76 -11.58
N TYR A 361 2.00 -11.65 -12.07
CA TYR A 361 0.56 -11.40 -12.19
C TYR A 361 -0.25 -12.38 -11.33
N GLY A 362 -0.49 -13.60 -11.83
CA GLY A 362 -1.31 -14.59 -11.14
C GLY A 362 -0.53 -15.38 -10.11
N PHE A 363 0.70 -15.79 -10.46
CA PHE A 363 1.52 -16.69 -9.65
C PHE A 363 2.95 -16.18 -9.53
N TYR A 364 3.62 -16.51 -8.42
CA TYR A 364 5.05 -16.39 -8.25
C TYR A 364 5.60 -17.74 -7.76
N GLY A 365 6.21 -18.47 -8.69
CA GLY A 365 6.51 -19.88 -8.53
C GLY A 365 5.22 -20.70 -8.55
N THR A 366 5.06 -21.60 -7.58
CA THR A 366 3.87 -22.46 -7.48
C THR A 366 2.65 -21.80 -6.83
N LEU A 367 2.82 -20.67 -6.12
CA LEU A 367 1.76 -20.03 -5.34
C LEU A 367 1.24 -18.73 -5.99
N PRO A 368 -0.04 -18.39 -5.81
CA PRO A 368 -0.60 -17.11 -6.25
C PRO A 368 0.13 -15.91 -5.63
N SER A 369 0.60 -14.96 -6.45
CA SER A 369 1.41 -13.83 -5.94
C SER A 369 0.60 -12.86 -5.10
N ALA A 370 1.15 -12.40 -3.98
CA ALA A 370 0.58 -11.30 -3.21
C ALA A 370 0.98 -9.93 -3.79
N SER A 371 0.11 -8.94 -3.67
CA SER A 371 0.43 -7.54 -4.01
C SER A 371 -0.32 -6.58 -3.10
N HIS A 372 0.31 -5.47 -2.73
CA HIS A 372 -0.33 -4.35 -2.04
C HIS A 372 0.24 -3.04 -2.57
N ALA A 373 -0.58 -2.22 -3.24
CA ALA A 373 -0.11 -0.98 -3.85
C ALA A 373 -1.20 0.07 -4.00
N GLN A 374 -0.78 1.30 -4.29
CA GLN A 374 -1.68 2.41 -4.58
C GLN A 374 -2.45 2.16 -5.89
N LEU A 375 -3.77 2.33 -5.81
CA LEU A 375 -4.71 2.30 -6.93
C LEU A 375 -5.23 3.72 -7.15
N SER A 376 -4.93 4.31 -8.30
CA SER A 376 -5.54 5.58 -8.67
C SER A 376 -7.00 5.36 -9.05
N LEU A 377 -7.84 6.22 -8.48
CA LEU A 377 -9.26 6.29 -8.75
C LEU A 377 -9.61 7.37 -9.77
N LEU A 378 -8.62 7.89 -10.51
CA LEU A 378 -8.90 8.79 -11.61
C LEU A 378 -9.83 8.14 -12.64
N GLY A 379 -11.02 8.73 -12.82
CA GLY A 379 -12.09 8.19 -13.66
C GLY A 379 -13.04 7.21 -12.96
N TYR A 380 -12.83 6.91 -11.68
CA TYR A 380 -13.73 6.09 -10.86
C TYR A 380 -14.88 6.95 -10.34
N ALA A 381 -16.13 6.49 -10.55
CA ALA A 381 -17.36 7.21 -10.22
C ALA A 381 -17.52 8.57 -10.95
N ASN A 382 -18.34 9.48 -10.41
CA ASN A 382 -18.51 10.80 -11.02
C ASN A 382 -17.26 11.67 -10.78
N ARG A 383 -17.03 12.71 -11.61
CA ARG A 383 -15.83 13.55 -11.56
C ARG A 383 -15.58 14.29 -10.22
N LYS A 384 -16.48 14.20 -9.23
CA LYS A 384 -16.44 14.99 -7.99
C LYS A 384 -16.16 14.15 -6.72
N THR A 385 -15.69 12.91 -6.86
CA THR A 385 -15.45 12.04 -5.70
C THR A 385 -14.27 11.09 -5.93
N GLY A 386 -13.61 10.67 -4.86
CA GLY A 386 -12.71 9.51 -4.88
C GLY A 386 -11.30 9.72 -5.41
N ASN A 387 -10.88 10.94 -5.76
CA ASN A 387 -9.55 11.18 -6.35
C ASN A 387 -8.37 11.21 -5.35
N GLY A 388 -8.58 10.72 -4.12
CA GLY A 388 -7.52 10.60 -3.10
C GLY A 388 -6.86 9.23 -3.10
N ARG A 389 -6.11 8.93 -2.02
CA ARG A 389 -5.41 7.67 -1.81
C ARG A 389 -6.34 6.51 -1.57
N TRP A 390 -6.30 5.56 -2.49
CA TRP A 390 -6.91 4.25 -2.40
C TRP A 390 -5.84 3.18 -2.54
N ASP A 391 -5.81 2.22 -1.62
CA ASP A 391 -4.90 1.10 -1.67
C ASP A 391 -5.62 -0.19 -2.03
N GLN A 392 -4.94 -1.03 -2.81
CA GLN A 392 -5.47 -2.29 -3.31
C GLN A 392 -4.51 -3.42 -2.98
N LEU A 393 -5.01 -4.38 -2.22
CA LEU A 393 -4.33 -5.62 -1.88
C LEU A 393 -4.98 -6.77 -2.65
N ALA A 394 -4.18 -7.65 -3.25
CA ALA A 394 -4.63 -8.81 -4.00
C ALA A 394 -3.73 -10.02 -3.81
N ILE A 395 -4.33 -11.21 -3.86
CA ILE A 395 -3.65 -12.50 -4.00
C ILE A 395 -4.04 -13.08 -5.36
N GLY A 396 -3.06 -13.23 -6.24
CA GLY A 396 -3.22 -13.46 -7.68
C GLY A 396 -3.79 -12.24 -8.41
N CYS A 397 -4.10 -12.40 -9.70
CA CYS A 397 -4.58 -11.31 -10.57
C CYS A 397 -6.05 -11.47 -10.97
N TRP A 398 -6.92 -11.93 -10.07
CA TRP A 398 -8.32 -12.29 -10.42
C TRP A 398 -9.37 -11.32 -9.87
N GLY A 399 -8.92 -10.15 -9.42
CA GLY A 399 -9.72 -9.16 -8.72
C GLY A 399 -8.96 -8.58 -7.53
N GLU A 400 -9.64 -7.73 -6.78
CA GLU A 400 -9.16 -7.25 -5.47
C GLU A 400 -9.30 -8.36 -4.43
N THR A 401 -8.48 -8.34 -3.37
CA THR A 401 -8.70 -9.12 -2.15
C THR A 401 -9.30 -8.22 -1.07
N ILE A 402 -8.65 -7.08 -0.81
CA ILE A 402 -9.18 -6.01 0.04
C ILE A 402 -8.75 -4.64 -0.51
N CYS A 403 -9.59 -3.64 -0.31
CA CYS A 403 -9.29 -2.25 -0.62
C CYS A 403 -9.40 -1.35 0.60
N PHE A 404 -8.64 -0.25 0.58
CA PHE A 404 -8.59 0.72 1.65
C PHE A 404 -8.73 2.15 1.12
N ASP A 405 -9.62 2.96 1.71
CA ASP A 405 -9.78 4.39 1.39
C ASP A 405 -9.01 5.22 2.43
N MET A 406 -7.70 5.37 2.21
CA MET A 406 -6.78 5.93 3.21
C MET A 406 -6.85 7.44 3.32
N ASP A 407 -7.32 8.12 2.27
CA ASP A 407 -7.72 9.52 2.39
C ASP A 407 -9.19 9.68 2.81
N MET A 408 -9.97 8.61 2.96
CA MET A 408 -11.43 8.70 3.09
C MET A 408 -12.05 9.56 1.97
N SER A 409 -11.48 9.52 0.77
CA SER A 409 -11.82 10.44 -0.33
C SER A 409 -13.18 10.09 -0.97
N LEU A 410 -13.64 8.85 -0.80
CA LEU A 410 -14.93 8.35 -1.31
C LEU A 410 -15.89 8.06 -0.16
N VAL A 411 -15.41 7.38 0.88
CA VAL A 411 -16.18 6.98 2.08
C VAL A 411 -15.46 7.38 3.35
N ASP A 412 -16.16 7.38 4.48
CA ASP A 412 -15.63 7.70 5.82
C ASP A 412 -15.19 6.45 6.59
N VAL A 413 -14.73 5.40 5.93
CA VAL A 413 -14.25 4.17 6.57
C VAL A 413 -12.98 3.66 5.91
N ALA A 414 -12.10 3.04 6.70
CA ALA A 414 -10.82 2.55 6.23
C ALA A 414 -10.95 1.40 5.21
N ILE A 415 -11.80 0.41 5.49
CA ILE A 415 -11.88 -0.84 4.72
C ILE A 415 -13.09 -0.76 3.79
N THR A 416 -12.89 -1.11 2.52
CA THR A 416 -13.93 -1.03 1.48
C THR A 416 -14.20 -2.41 0.88
N ASP A 417 -13.79 -2.70 -0.35
CA ASP A 417 -14.04 -3.99 -0.99
C ASP A 417 -13.38 -5.12 -0.20
N ILE A 418 -14.11 -6.23 0.04
CA ILE A 418 -13.60 -7.47 0.63
C ILE A 418 -14.03 -8.64 -0.24
N ARG A 419 -13.08 -9.47 -0.65
CA ARG A 419 -13.26 -10.45 -1.72
C ARG A 419 -12.69 -11.81 -1.32
N MET A 420 -13.16 -12.85 -2.01
CA MET A 420 -12.76 -14.23 -1.83
C MET A 420 -11.56 -14.59 -2.71
N LEU A 421 -10.69 -15.48 -2.22
CA LEU A 421 -9.66 -16.13 -3.02
C LEU A 421 -10.18 -17.46 -3.61
N MET A 422 -9.75 -17.78 -4.84
CA MET A 422 -10.00 -19.08 -5.51
C MET A 422 -11.41 -19.66 -5.40
N THR A 423 -12.43 -18.79 -5.47
CA THR A 423 -13.84 -19.16 -5.31
C THR A 423 -14.62 -19.03 -6.64
N ARG A 424 -15.52 -19.97 -6.91
CA ARG A 424 -16.45 -20.03 -8.05
C ARG A 424 -17.86 -20.41 -7.56
N SER A 425 -18.87 -20.23 -8.40
CA SER A 425 -20.25 -20.65 -8.08
C SER A 425 -20.49 -22.12 -8.44
N GLY A 426 -20.33 -23.02 -7.46
CA GLY A 426 -20.42 -24.47 -7.62
C GLY A 426 -19.35 -25.07 -8.54
N LEU A 427 -19.41 -26.40 -8.76
CA LEU A 427 -18.38 -27.14 -9.52
C LEU A 427 -18.18 -26.64 -10.96
N ARG A 428 -19.23 -26.10 -11.58
CA ARG A 428 -19.23 -25.61 -12.98
C ARG A 428 -19.04 -24.09 -13.09
N GLY A 429 -18.88 -23.39 -11.96
CA GLY A 429 -18.66 -21.95 -11.95
C GLY A 429 -17.35 -21.56 -12.62
N ARG A 430 -17.31 -20.35 -13.18
CA ARG A 430 -16.10 -19.78 -13.80
C ARG A 430 -15.00 -19.61 -12.74
N LYS A 431 -13.80 -20.09 -13.04
CA LYS A 431 -12.57 -19.84 -12.27
C LYS A 431 -11.92 -18.51 -12.67
N TRP A 432 -10.97 -18.03 -11.87
CA TRP A 432 -10.10 -16.89 -12.19
C TRP A 432 -10.90 -15.62 -12.49
N GLY A 433 -11.76 -15.19 -11.58
CA GLY A 433 -12.54 -13.98 -11.77
C GLY A 433 -12.98 -13.35 -10.46
N TRP A 434 -13.62 -12.19 -10.59
CA TRP A 434 -14.08 -11.39 -9.47
C TRP A 434 -15.06 -12.15 -8.59
N THR A 435 -14.83 -12.08 -7.29
CA THR A 435 -15.65 -12.69 -6.24
C THR A 435 -16.31 -11.61 -5.38
N ASN A 436 -17.05 -11.99 -4.34
CA ASN A 436 -17.59 -11.06 -3.35
C ASN A 436 -17.59 -11.70 -1.96
N ALA A 437 -17.13 -11.00 -0.93
CA ALA A 437 -17.34 -11.40 0.47
C ALA A 437 -18.02 -10.29 1.28
N GLY A 438 -18.46 -9.22 0.60
CA GLY A 438 -19.06 -8.05 1.20
C GLY A 438 -18.24 -6.79 0.96
N TRP A 439 -18.59 -5.75 1.71
CA TRP A 439 -17.99 -4.43 1.61
C TRP A 439 -18.02 -3.76 2.97
N GLY A 440 -16.96 -3.07 3.34
CA GLY A 440 -16.92 -2.20 4.48
C GLY A 440 -16.26 -2.81 5.71
N GLY A 441 -15.69 -1.91 6.49
CA GLY A 441 -15.08 -2.12 7.78
C GLY A 441 -14.27 -0.88 8.13
N ASP A 442 -13.81 -0.78 9.37
CA ASP A 442 -13.14 0.43 9.82
C ASP A 442 -12.23 0.14 10.99
N TRP A 443 -11.18 0.94 11.14
CA TRP A 443 -10.20 0.73 12.20
C TRP A 443 -10.65 1.35 13.52
N LEU A 444 -11.10 2.60 13.55
CA LEU A 444 -11.56 3.23 14.78
C LEU A 444 -12.78 4.12 14.53
N ASN A 445 -13.79 3.98 15.40
CA ASN A 445 -14.88 4.93 15.51
C ASN A 445 -15.00 5.41 16.95
N ILE A 446 -15.00 6.72 17.13
CA ILE A 446 -15.32 7.37 18.41
C ILE A 446 -16.34 8.48 18.12
N GLU A 447 -17.51 8.35 18.73
CA GLU A 447 -18.48 9.44 18.86
C GLU A 447 -18.30 10.08 20.24
N ASP A 448 -18.33 11.42 20.32
CA ASP A 448 -18.30 12.14 21.59
C ASP A 448 -19.39 13.24 21.66
N ALA A 449 -19.22 14.20 22.58
CA ALA A 449 -20.13 15.33 22.71
C ALA A 449 -20.17 16.25 21.48
N HIS A 450 -19.10 16.31 20.70
CA HIS A 450 -18.81 17.32 19.70
C HIS A 450 -18.87 16.77 18.26
N GLN A 451 -18.59 15.48 18.06
CA GLN A 451 -18.57 14.88 16.72
C GLN A 451 -19.00 13.41 16.70
N LYS A 452 -19.48 12.99 15.53
CA LYS A 452 -19.96 11.62 15.27
C LYS A 452 -18.84 10.62 15.00
N LYS A 453 -17.68 11.11 14.59
CA LYS A 453 -16.52 10.30 14.26
C LYS A 453 -15.27 11.16 14.37
N TYR A 454 -14.22 10.56 14.90
CA TYR A 454 -12.87 11.11 14.78
C TYR A 454 -12.31 10.66 13.44
N LEU A 455 -11.86 11.61 12.64
CA LEU A 455 -11.22 11.37 11.35
C LEU A 455 -9.71 11.55 11.52
N TRP A 456 -8.94 10.83 10.72
CA TRP A 456 -7.49 10.92 10.84
C TRP A 456 -6.90 12.17 10.19
N THR A 457 -5.80 12.63 10.77
CA THR A 457 -4.96 13.73 10.32
C THR A 457 -3.52 13.24 10.19
N ASP A 458 -2.70 13.98 9.43
CA ASP A 458 -1.28 13.68 9.26
C ASP A 458 -0.95 12.27 8.73
N LEU A 459 -1.92 11.57 8.12
CA LEU A 459 -1.77 10.18 7.72
C LEU A 459 -0.75 10.03 6.59
N LYS A 460 0.32 9.27 6.86
CA LYS A 460 1.32 8.83 5.88
C LYS A 460 1.21 7.33 5.65
N THR A 461 1.61 6.87 4.47
CA THR A 461 1.64 5.44 4.10
C THR A 461 3.03 5.05 3.61
N ALA A 462 3.60 4.00 4.19
CA ALA A 462 4.89 3.43 3.80
C ALA A 462 4.71 2.03 3.21
N TYR A 463 5.05 1.85 1.93
CA TYR A 463 5.16 0.53 1.30
C TYR A 463 6.56 -0.03 1.55
N LEU A 464 6.69 -0.89 2.56
CA LEU A 464 7.96 -1.55 2.90
C LEU A 464 8.23 -2.75 1.99
N ALA A 465 7.17 -3.47 1.62
CA ALA A 465 7.19 -4.51 0.60
C ALA A 465 5.85 -4.56 -0.16
N HIS A 466 5.91 -4.47 -1.49
CA HIS A 466 4.72 -4.62 -2.33
C HIS A 466 4.29 -6.09 -2.48
N GLY A 467 5.18 -7.07 -2.24
CA GLY A 467 5.00 -8.50 -2.53
C GLY A 467 6.27 -9.07 -3.22
N PRO A 468 6.23 -10.26 -3.87
CA PRO A 468 5.08 -11.13 -4.11
C PRO A 468 4.86 -12.26 -3.08
N CYS A 469 5.75 -12.42 -2.10
CA CYS A 469 5.69 -13.47 -1.10
C CYS A 469 4.92 -13.04 0.17
N LEU A 470 5.22 -11.83 0.65
CA LEU A 470 4.59 -11.17 1.77
C LEU A 470 4.58 -9.66 1.52
N THR A 471 3.41 -9.05 1.61
CA THR A 471 3.28 -7.58 1.57
C THR A 471 3.54 -7.00 2.96
N ASP A 472 4.02 -5.76 3.00
CA ASP A 472 4.26 -5.04 4.25
C ASP A 472 4.03 -3.55 4.01
N VAL A 473 2.89 -3.03 4.47
CA VAL A 473 2.53 -1.63 4.34
C VAL A 473 2.14 -1.08 5.71
N LYS A 474 2.68 0.08 6.06
CA LYS A 474 2.40 0.78 7.31
C LYS A 474 1.68 2.10 7.07
N TYR A 475 0.82 2.47 8.01
CA TYR A 475 0.06 3.72 8.03
C TYR A 475 0.20 4.36 9.39
N ASP A 476 0.59 5.64 9.44
CA ASP A 476 0.77 6.38 10.69
C ASP A 476 0.15 7.75 10.60
N GLY A 477 -0.57 8.15 11.64
CA GLY A 477 -1.21 9.45 11.74
C GLY A 477 -1.82 9.66 13.11
N TYR A 478 -2.80 10.56 13.20
CA TYR A 478 -3.57 10.79 14.42
C TYR A 478 -5.06 10.69 14.12
N TYR A 479 -5.88 10.33 15.10
CA TYR A 479 -7.33 10.57 15.04
C TYR A 479 -7.72 11.83 15.82
N GLY A 480 -8.61 12.62 15.21
CA GLY A 480 -9.22 13.80 15.80
C GLY A 480 -8.47 15.10 15.51
N ALA A 481 -9.18 16.23 15.57
CA ALA A 481 -8.65 17.56 15.18
C ALA A 481 -7.48 18.02 16.04
N ASN A 482 -7.43 17.59 17.31
CA ASN A 482 -6.36 17.94 18.24
C ASN A 482 -5.43 16.75 18.50
N ARG A 483 -5.43 15.77 17.59
CA ARG A 483 -4.59 14.59 17.62
C ARG A 483 -4.78 13.76 18.87
N GLU A 484 -6.03 13.61 19.28
CA GLU A 484 -6.45 12.95 20.50
C GLU A 484 -5.87 11.54 20.65
N ILE A 485 -5.62 10.85 19.53
CA ILE A 485 -5.10 9.49 19.51
C ILE A 485 -3.98 9.38 18.47
N ASP A 486 -2.78 9.00 18.90
CA ASP A 486 -1.70 8.54 18.03
C ASP A 486 -2.05 7.16 17.49
N PHE A 487 -1.98 7.01 16.17
CA PHE A 487 -2.44 5.84 15.46
C PHE A 487 -1.36 5.29 14.54
N SER A 488 -1.18 3.96 14.60
CA SER A 488 -0.45 3.22 13.59
C SER A 488 -1.17 1.93 13.19
N ALA A 489 -1.00 1.54 11.92
CA ALA A 489 -1.45 0.27 11.37
C ALA A 489 -0.37 -0.36 10.51
N GLN A 490 -0.17 -1.68 10.65
CA GLN A 490 0.61 -2.49 9.73
C GLN A 490 -0.30 -3.52 9.06
N VAL A 491 -0.33 -3.52 7.73
CA VAL A 491 -1.19 -4.37 6.91
C VAL A 491 -0.35 -5.28 6.02
N GLN A 492 -0.59 -6.58 6.12
CA GLN A 492 0.15 -7.60 5.39
C GLN A 492 -0.77 -8.66 4.79
N THR A 493 -0.38 -9.24 3.66
CA THR A 493 -0.93 -10.48 3.13
C THR A 493 0.17 -11.31 2.50
N LEU A 494 -0.09 -12.60 2.31
CA LEU A 494 0.86 -13.60 1.85
C LEU A 494 0.43 -14.21 0.52
N ARG A 495 1.39 -14.74 -0.25
CA ARG A 495 1.05 -15.70 -1.31
C ARG A 495 0.50 -16.98 -0.68
N THR A 496 -0.64 -17.43 -1.16
CA THR A 496 -1.29 -18.66 -0.70
C THR A 496 -2.30 -19.15 -1.74
N ASP A 497 -2.65 -20.43 -1.69
CA ASP A 497 -3.54 -21.09 -2.63
C ASP A 497 -4.83 -21.63 -1.99
N ASP A 498 -5.05 -21.42 -0.69
CA ASP A 498 -6.22 -21.87 0.05
C ASP A 498 -7.31 -20.78 0.18
N TYR A 499 -7.07 -19.72 0.95
CA TYR A 499 -8.03 -18.64 1.21
C TYR A 499 -7.32 -17.30 1.46
N ALA A 500 -8.08 -16.21 1.43
CA ALA A 500 -7.51 -14.88 1.59
C ALA A 500 -7.30 -14.55 3.07
N ARG A 501 -6.10 -14.12 3.43
CA ARG A 501 -5.74 -13.69 4.80
C ARG A 501 -5.13 -12.30 4.76
N THR A 502 -5.66 -11.38 5.56
CA THR A 502 -5.10 -10.05 5.73
C THR A 502 -4.80 -9.80 7.19
N PHE A 503 -3.51 -9.68 7.52
CA PHE A 503 -3.03 -9.33 8.84
C PHE A 503 -3.13 -7.81 9.03
N GLN A 504 -3.65 -7.38 10.16
CA GLN A 504 -3.83 -5.98 10.53
C GLN A 504 -3.41 -5.80 11.99
N LYS A 505 -2.23 -5.22 12.20
CA LYS A 505 -1.78 -4.80 13.53
C LYS A 505 -2.13 -3.34 13.72
N LEU A 506 -2.91 -3.01 14.75
CA LEU A 506 -3.40 -1.66 15.01
C LEU A 506 -2.94 -1.22 16.41
N SER A 507 -2.49 0.04 16.53
CA SER A 507 -2.10 0.65 17.79
C SER A 507 -2.79 2.00 17.95
N TYR A 508 -3.34 2.23 19.14
CA TYR A 508 -3.98 3.47 19.54
C TYR A 508 -3.36 3.94 20.86
N THR A 509 -2.74 5.12 20.88
CA THR A 509 -2.26 5.74 22.12
C THR A 509 -2.97 7.07 22.32
N PHE A 510 -3.75 7.19 23.40
CA PHE A 510 -4.47 8.40 23.72
C PHE A 510 -3.49 9.49 24.17
N THR A 511 -3.37 10.57 23.40
CA THR A 511 -2.47 11.70 23.73
C THR A 511 -3.17 12.76 24.58
N ARG A 512 -4.51 12.66 24.67
CA ARG A 512 -5.41 13.55 25.40
C ARG A 512 -6.52 12.73 26.06
N ASP A 513 -7.18 13.34 27.03
CA ASP A 513 -8.36 12.74 27.64
C ASP A 513 -9.52 12.75 26.64
N VAL A 514 -10.16 11.59 26.45
CA VAL A 514 -11.29 11.39 25.53
C VAL A 514 -12.44 10.76 26.29
N ALA A 515 -13.63 11.37 26.18
CA ALA A 515 -14.88 10.84 26.74
C ALA A 515 -15.83 10.45 25.60
N ALA A 516 -15.80 9.17 25.24
CA ALA A 516 -16.61 8.61 24.17
C ALA A 516 -18.07 8.41 24.63
N LYS A 517 -19.03 8.79 23.78
CA LYS A 517 -20.42 8.34 23.87
C LYS A 517 -20.57 6.93 23.28
N ASP A 518 -19.91 6.69 22.16
CA ASP A 518 -19.82 5.38 21.53
C ASP A 518 -18.43 5.15 20.95
N VAL A 519 -17.98 3.91 20.95
CA VAL A 519 -16.64 3.54 20.53
C VAL A 519 -16.61 2.13 19.95
N SER A 520 -15.90 1.98 18.83
CA SER A 520 -15.52 0.69 18.26
C SER A 520 -14.04 0.75 17.88
N LEU A 521 -13.26 -0.21 18.40
CA LEU A 521 -11.81 -0.37 18.18
C LEU A 521 -11.46 -1.08 16.87
N TYR A 522 -12.47 -1.68 16.24
CA TYR A 522 -12.45 -2.27 14.91
C TYR A 522 -13.88 -2.63 14.53
N LYS A 523 -14.25 -2.39 13.26
CA LYS A 523 -15.55 -2.76 12.71
C LYS A 523 -15.37 -3.59 11.45
N LEU A 524 -16.04 -4.74 11.37
CA LEU A 524 -16.19 -5.53 10.14
C LEU A 524 -17.67 -5.53 9.75
N GLY A 525 -18.03 -4.86 8.65
CA GLY A 525 -19.45 -4.65 8.37
C GLY A 525 -19.73 -3.51 7.40
N ARG A 526 -20.86 -2.81 7.57
CA ARG A 526 -21.38 -1.77 6.68
C ARG A 526 -21.75 -2.28 5.28
N THR A 527 -21.95 -3.57 5.13
CA THR A 527 -22.24 -4.20 3.83
C THR A 527 -23.72 -4.11 3.49
N ARG A 528 -24.04 -3.63 2.29
CA ARG A 528 -25.41 -3.70 1.74
C ARG A 528 -25.55 -4.98 0.91
N ALA A 529 -26.74 -5.58 0.88
CA ALA A 529 -27.05 -6.76 0.07
C ALA A 529 -26.20 -8.02 0.39
N TYR A 530 -25.72 -8.15 1.62
CA TYR A 530 -25.02 -9.33 2.13
C TYR A 530 -25.79 -9.88 3.33
N GLN A 531 -26.30 -11.10 3.22
CA GLN A 531 -27.04 -11.72 4.32
C GLN A 531 -26.10 -12.41 5.29
N THR A 532 -26.36 -12.29 6.59
CA THR A 532 -25.60 -12.95 7.66
C THR A 532 -26.56 -13.83 8.45
N PRO A 533 -26.75 -15.11 8.07
CA PRO A 533 -27.77 -15.97 8.67
C PRO A 533 -27.35 -16.51 10.04
N ARG A 534 -26.05 -16.63 10.32
CA ARG A 534 -25.52 -17.07 11.61
C ARG A 534 -24.31 -16.24 12.02
N LEU A 535 -24.16 -16.08 13.33
CA LEU A 535 -22.99 -15.53 13.99
C LEU A 535 -22.41 -16.62 14.89
N ALA A 536 -21.14 -16.96 14.71
CA ALA A 536 -20.43 -17.85 15.62
C ALA A 536 -19.18 -17.16 16.16
N TYR A 537 -18.86 -17.37 17.42
CA TYR A 537 -17.62 -16.88 18.01
C TYR A 537 -17.05 -17.88 19.02
N GLY A 538 -15.75 -17.77 19.24
CA GLY A 538 -15.02 -18.69 20.08
C GLY A 538 -13.63 -18.20 20.44
N ASN A 539 -12.83 -19.12 20.95
CA ASN A 539 -11.48 -18.88 21.46
C ASN A 539 -10.55 -20.04 21.05
N GLY A 540 -9.34 -20.10 21.61
CA GLY A 540 -8.34 -21.13 21.34
C GLY A 540 -8.73 -22.55 21.77
N ASP A 541 -9.77 -22.71 22.59
CA ASP A 541 -10.32 -24.01 23.01
C ASP A 541 -11.48 -24.49 22.11
N GLY A 542 -12.05 -23.60 21.30
CA GLY A 542 -13.13 -23.93 20.37
C GLY A 542 -14.29 -22.93 20.36
N LEU A 543 -15.48 -23.44 20.02
CA LEU A 543 -16.71 -22.66 19.94
C LEU A 543 -17.21 -22.29 21.34
N LEU A 544 -17.51 -21.00 21.53
CA LEU A 544 -18.24 -20.53 22.71
C LEU A 544 -19.75 -20.51 22.43
N THR A 545 -20.14 -20.00 21.27
CA THR A 545 -21.56 -19.86 20.89
C THR A 545 -21.74 -19.73 19.39
N GLU A 546 -22.85 -20.28 18.89
CA GLU A 546 -23.38 -20.09 17.54
C GLU A 546 -24.85 -19.65 17.66
N LEU A 547 -25.21 -18.59 16.96
CA LEU A 547 -26.53 -17.94 17.02
C LEU A 547 -27.12 -17.81 15.63
N ASP A 548 -28.38 -18.23 15.47
CA ASP A 548 -29.17 -17.97 14.27
C ASP A 548 -29.68 -16.52 14.28
N VAL A 549 -29.51 -15.83 13.15
CA VAL A 549 -30.03 -14.47 12.96
C VAL A 549 -31.49 -14.58 12.50
N PRO A 550 -32.45 -14.06 13.28
CA PRO A 550 -33.87 -14.18 12.93
C PRO A 550 -34.23 -13.33 11.71
N ASP A 551 -35.32 -13.68 11.04
CA ASP A 551 -35.96 -12.84 10.03
C ASP A 551 -37.43 -12.62 10.46
N PRO A 552 -37.85 -11.39 10.80
CA PRO A 552 -37.15 -10.12 10.61
C PRO A 552 -36.17 -9.73 11.74
N VAL A 553 -35.16 -8.94 11.38
CA VAL A 553 -34.36 -8.10 12.30
C VAL A 553 -34.77 -6.63 12.19
N ARG A 554 -34.42 -5.80 13.18
CA ARG A 554 -34.66 -4.34 13.17
C ARG A 554 -33.35 -3.58 13.06
N ARG A 555 -33.28 -2.65 12.10
CA ARG A 555 -32.09 -1.84 11.84
C ARG A 555 -31.72 -1.00 13.07
N GLY A 556 -30.44 -1.02 13.44
CA GLY A 556 -29.90 -0.26 14.56
C GLY A 556 -30.05 -0.94 15.92
N GLU A 557 -30.76 -2.07 16.01
CA GLU A 557 -30.76 -2.87 17.24
C GLU A 557 -29.47 -3.69 17.35
N LEU A 558 -29.14 -4.09 18.58
CA LEU A 558 -28.07 -5.05 18.83
C LEU A 558 -28.65 -6.46 18.72
N PHE A 559 -28.12 -7.25 17.79
CA PHE A 559 -28.37 -8.69 17.74
C PHE A 559 -27.61 -9.39 18.86
N LEU A 560 -26.36 -8.96 19.09
CA LEU A 560 -25.54 -9.38 20.21
C LEU A 560 -25.18 -8.14 21.03
N GLU A 561 -25.67 -8.09 22.26
CA GLU A 561 -25.22 -7.14 23.28
C GLU A 561 -23.72 -7.30 23.55
N PRO A 562 -23.02 -6.27 24.08
CA PRO A 562 -21.61 -6.37 24.40
C PRO A 562 -21.30 -7.59 25.28
N ILE A 563 -20.40 -8.44 24.82
CA ILE A 563 -19.87 -9.59 25.54
C ILE A 563 -18.34 -9.54 25.57
N GLU A 564 -17.74 -9.98 26.68
CA GLU A 564 -16.30 -10.25 26.72
C GLU A 564 -16.02 -11.65 26.16
N LEU A 565 -15.05 -11.76 25.26
CA LEU A 565 -14.60 -13.06 24.75
C LEU A 565 -13.63 -13.66 25.77
N SER A 566 -14.11 -14.63 26.56
CA SER A 566 -13.34 -15.28 27.61
C SER A 566 -12.52 -16.48 27.09
N GLY A 567 -11.47 -16.86 27.82
CA GLY A 567 -10.65 -18.04 27.55
C GLY A 567 -9.30 -17.69 26.90
N PRO A 568 -8.55 -18.68 26.39
CA PRO A 568 -7.27 -18.42 25.75
C PRO A 568 -7.47 -17.83 24.35
N ALA A 569 -6.64 -16.86 23.99
CA ALA A 569 -6.47 -16.43 22.60
C ALA A 569 -5.94 -17.61 21.74
N PRO A 570 -6.07 -17.56 20.40
CA PRO A 570 -6.74 -16.54 19.62
C PRO A 570 -8.26 -16.58 19.77
N HIS A 571 -8.88 -15.42 19.88
CA HIS A 571 -10.34 -15.29 19.80
C HIS A 571 -10.78 -15.21 18.35
N TRP A 572 -12.01 -15.58 18.03
CA TRP A 572 -12.50 -15.50 16.66
C TRP A 572 -14.01 -15.29 16.60
N VAL A 573 -14.46 -14.66 15.51
CA VAL A 573 -15.88 -14.43 15.20
C VAL A 573 -16.10 -14.57 13.69
N ALA A 574 -17.20 -15.20 13.29
CA ALA A 574 -17.51 -15.53 11.90
C ALA A 574 -18.99 -15.33 11.55
N PHE A 575 -19.24 -14.82 10.34
CA PHE A 575 -20.59 -14.76 9.75
C PHE A 575 -20.93 -16.07 9.01
N VAL A 576 -21.04 -17.18 9.74
CA VAL A 576 -21.19 -18.52 9.14
C VAL A 576 -22.36 -18.56 8.16
N GLY A 577 -22.08 -19.02 6.93
CA GLY A 577 -23.07 -19.17 5.87
C GLY A 577 -23.52 -17.89 5.19
N ALA A 578 -22.91 -16.76 5.54
CA ALA A 578 -23.19 -15.49 4.88
C ALA A 578 -22.95 -15.53 3.37
N SER A 579 -23.72 -14.73 2.65
CA SER A 579 -23.62 -14.61 1.19
C SER A 579 -24.22 -13.33 0.67
N GLU A 580 -23.86 -12.98 -0.56
CA GLU A 580 -24.57 -11.96 -1.31
C GLU A 580 -26.05 -12.36 -1.51
N ALA A 581 -26.98 -11.46 -1.23
CA ALA A 581 -28.42 -11.68 -1.33
C ALA A 581 -29.07 -10.98 -2.53
N ALA A 582 -28.28 -10.33 -3.40
CA ALA A 582 -28.80 -9.63 -4.57
C ALA A 582 -29.31 -10.61 -5.64
N SER A 583 -30.57 -10.46 -6.05
CA SER A 583 -31.24 -11.29 -7.05
C SER A 583 -30.85 -10.88 -8.47
N GLY A 584 -29.98 -11.63 -9.13
CA GLY A 584 -29.83 -11.52 -10.59
C GLY A 584 -28.57 -12.17 -11.13
N GLN A 585 -27.40 -11.86 -10.56
CA GLN A 585 -26.10 -12.45 -10.91
C GLN A 585 -25.16 -12.31 -9.72
N SER A 586 -25.26 -13.18 -8.70
CA SER A 586 -24.31 -13.11 -7.58
C SER A 586 -22.94 -13.55 -8.07
N LYS A 587 -21.91 -12.73 -7.80
CA LYS A 587 -20.53 -13.18 -7.97
C LYS A 587 -20.28 -14.37 -7.04
N PRO A 588 -19.32 -15.27 -7.35
CA PRO A 588 -18.88 -16.28 -6.40
C PRO A 588 -18.59 -15.63 -5.04
N ASN A 589 -19.11 -16.21 -3.97
CA ASN A 589 -19.04 -15.58 -2.64
C ASN A 589 -18.88 -16.58 -1.50
N GLY A 590 -18.54 -16.05 -0.34
CA GLY A 590 -18.38 -16.80 0.89
C GLY A 590 -18.57 -15.90 2.10
N TYR A 591 -18.04 -16.33 3.23
CA TYR A 591 -18.18 -15.62 4.49
C TYR A 591 -16.88 -14.97 4.97
N ARG A 592 -17.04 -13.91 5.77
CA ARG A 592 -15.93 -13.23 6.44
C ARG A 592 -15.84 -13.71 7.89
N ALA A 593 -14.62 -13.80 8.38
CA ALA A 593 -14.34 -14.01 9.79
C ALA A 593 -13.16 -13.15 10.23
N LEU A 594 -13.15 -12.82 11.52
CA LEU A 594 -12.08 -12.07 12.18
C LEU A 594 -11.47 -12.97 13.25
N ILE A 595 -10.17 -13.21 13.16
CA ILE A 595 -9.38 -13.85 14.21
C ILE A 595 -8.61 -12.73 14.94
N ILE A 596 -8.65 -12.75 16.26
CA ILE A 596 -8.00 -11.81 17.17
C ILE A 596 -6.86 -12.57 17.82
N ARG A 597 -5.67 -12.47 17.21
CA ARG A 597 -4.45 -13.16 17.66
C ARG A 597 -3.95 -12.56 18.97
N GLN A 598 -4.01 -11.24 19.09
CA GLN A 598 -3.64 -10.51 20.30
C GLN A 598 -4.59 -9.33 20.53
N TYR A 599 -4.94 -9.12 21.79
CA TYR A 599 -5.60 -7.92 22.29
C TYR A 599 -4.89 -7.47 23.56
N GLN A 600 -4.48 -6.21 23.62
CA GLN A 600 -3.98 -5.62 24.85
C GLN A 600 -4.47 -4.19 25.00
N ALA A 601 -5.13 -3.89 26.11
CA ALA A 601 -5.51 -2.53 26.47
C ALA A 601 -4.93 -2.17 27.84
N VAL A 602 -4.17 -1.10 27.93
CA VAL A 602 -3.69 -0.51 29.18
C VAL A 602 -4.46 0.78 29.41
N ILE A 603 -5.43 0.75 30.33
CA ILE A 603 -6.37 1.84 30.57
C ILE A 603 -6.41 2.15 32.06
N GLY A 604 -6.11 3.39 32.43
CA GLY A 604 -6.03 3.81 33.84
C GLY A 604 -5.00 3.01 34.64
N GLY A 605 -3.92 2.56 33.99
CA GLY A 605 -2.88 1.73 34.59
C GLY A 605 -3.24 0.24 34.76
N LYS A 606 -4.43 -0.20 34.32
CA LYS A 606 -4.83 -1.62 34.33
C LYS A 606 -4.72 -2.23 32.94
N THR A 607 -4.12 -3.42 32.87
CA THR A 607 -4.02 -4.21 31.63
C THR A 607 -5.21 -5.14 31.47
N TYR A 608 -5.77 -5.18 30.26
CA TYR A 608 -6.82 -6.07 29.82
C TYR A 608 -6.36 -6.82 28.57
N THR A 609 -6.59 -8.13 28.53
CA THR A 609 -6.17 -8.99 27.42
C THR A 609 -7.33 -9.69 26.72
N GLN A 610 -8.56 -9.49 27.21
CA GLN A 610 -9.76 -10.04 26.62
C GLN A 610 -10.52 -8.96 25.84
N PRO A 611 -10.75 -9.16 24.53
CA PRO A 611 -11.54 -8.24 23.74
C PRO A 611 -13.03 -8.37 24.09
N SER A 612 -13.77 -7.28 23.93
CA SER A 612 -15.23 -7.31 23.94
C SER A 612 -15.79 -7.16 22.52
N LEU A 613 -16.94 -7.79 22.26
CA LEU A 613 -17.60 -7.85 20.95
C LEU A 613 -19.08 -7.47 21.09
N ARG A 614 -19.61 -6.73 20.11
CA ARG A 614 -21.07 -6.62 19.88
C ARG A 614 -21.39 -6.80 18.40
N ALA A 615 -22.66 -7.07 18.08
CA ALA A 615 -23.13 -7.20 16.70
C ALA A 615 -24.40 -6.37 16.44
N PRO A 616 -24.26 -5.12 15.93
CA PRO A 616 -25.41 -4.32 15.54
C PRO A 616 -26.00 -4.79 14.20
N VAL A 617 -27.32 -4.63 14.05
CA VAL A 617 -28.04 -4.89 12.81
C VAL A 617 -27.87 -3.72 11.85
N GLN A 618 -27.14 -3.95 10.77
CA GLN A 618 -26.83 -2.96 9.75
C GLN A 618 -27.94 -2.82 8.68
N SER A 619 -28.52 -3.94 8.22
CA SER A 619 -29.66 -3.94 7.30
C SER A 619 -30.66 -5.06 7.60
N VAL A 620 -31.90 -4.89 7.13
CA VAL A 620 -33.02 -5.81 7.40
C VAL A 620 -33.44 -6.63 6.19
N ASN A 621 -33.18 -6.16 4.97
CA ASN A 621 -33.53 -6.84 3.72
C ASN A 621 -32.34 -6.80 2.74
N PRO A 622 -31.44 -7.80 2.80
CA PRO A 622 -31.41 -8.93 3.73
C PRO A 622 -31.01 -8.52 5.17
N ALA A 623 -31.25 -9.41 6.13
CA ALA A 623 -30.68 -9.34 7.47
C ALA A 623 -29.14 -9.35 7.39
N ASN A 624 -28.52 -8.27 7.83
CA ASN A 624 -27.08 -8.07 7.82
C ASN A 624 -26.61 -7.54 9.17
N LEU A 625 -25.61 -8.19 9.75
CA LEU A 625 -24.95 -7.77 10.97
C LEU A 625 -23.58 -7.16 10.65
N ASP A 626 -23.16 -6.25 11.53
CA ASP A 626 -21.77 -5.86 11.67
C ASP A 626 -21.15 -6.59 12.88
N ILE A 627 -19.82 -6.63 12.92
CA ILE A 627 -19.00 -7.05 14.06
C ILE A 627 -18.25 -5.82 14.54
N GLU A 628 -18.34 -5.51 15.83
CA GLU A 628 -17.60 -4.39 16.43
C GLU A 628 -16.80 -4.87 17.65
N LEU A 629 -15.49 -4.71 17.59
CA LEU A 629 -14.61 -4.86 18.75
C LEU A 629 -14.69 -3.60 19.61
N LEU A 630 -14.72 -3.80 20.92
CA LEU A 630 -14.97 -2.77 21.92
C LEU A 630 -13.81 -2.70 22.93
N PRO A 631 -13.61 -1.56 23.61
CA PRO A 631 -12.81 -1.53 24.83
C PRO A 631 -13.45 -2.45 25.90
N PRO A 632 -12.74 -2.73 27.00
CA PRO A 632 -13.29 -3.51 28.10
C PRO A 632 -14.62 -2.92 28.59
N ASP A 633 -15.49 -3.78 29.11
CA ASP A 633 -16.87 -3.40 29.42
C ASP A 633 -16.97 -2.17 30.33
N GLY A 634 -17.95 -1.31 30.04
CA GLY A 634 -18.18 -0.03 30.74
C GLY A 634 -17.14 1.07 30.49
N ILE A 635 -16.00 0.79 29.84
CA ILE A 635 -14.98 1.82 29.60
C ILE A 635 -15.40 2.73 28.44
N ARG A 636 -15.54 4.03 28.75
CA ARG A 636 -15.87 5.10 27.81
C ARG A 636 -15.01 6.35 27.99
N LYS A 637 -14.11 6.34 28.97
CA LYS A 637 -13.19 7.43 29.24
C LYS A 637 -11.77 6.90 29.14
N PHE A 638 -10.97 7.57 28.34
CA PHE A 638 -9.56 7.28 28.15
C PHE A 638 -8.78 8.49 28.60
N SER A 639 -7.77 8.27 29.41
CA SER A 639 -6.86 9.32 29.87
C SER A 639 -5.66 9.38 28.95
N LYS A 640 -4.98 10.53 28.91
CA LYS A 640 -3.68 10.63 28.27
C LYS A 640 -2.72 9.52 28.77
N GLY A 641 -2.14 8.78 27.83
CA GLY A 641 -1.23 7.67 28.07
C GLY A 641 -1.88 6.29 28.02
N ASP A 642 -3.21 6.20 27.98
CA ASP A 642 -3.90 4.92 27.74
C ASP A 642 -3.54 4.40 26.34
N ARG A 643 -3.39 3.08 26.21
CA ARG A 643 -2.96 2.43 24.96
C ARG A 643 -3.76 1.17 24.68
N ILE A 644 -4.04 0.92 23.41
CA ILE A 644 -4.71 -0.29 22.92
C ILE A 644 -3.95 -0.81 21.71
N GLU A 645 -3.66 -2.11 21.71
CA GLU A 645 -3.01 -2.84 20.62
C GLU A 645 -3.84 -4.04 20.20
N LEU A 646 -3.97 -4.23 18.89
CA LEU A 646 -4.72 -5.32 18.26
C LEU A 646 -3.82 -6.02 17.24
N ASP A 647 -3.79 -7.35 17.25
CA ASP A 647 -3.26 -8.17 16.15
C ASP A 647 -4.42 -8.99 15.57
N LEU A 648 -4.88 -8.60 14.39
CA LEU A 648 -6.08 -9.11 13.75
C LEU A 648 -5.76 -9.81 12.44
N GLU A 649 -6.49 -10.88 12.14
CA GLU A 649 -6.46 -11.57 10.87
C GLU A 649 -7.89 -11.59 10.30
N LEU A 650 -8.11 -10.82 9.22
CA LEU A 650 -9.36 -10.84 8.47
C LEU A 650 -9.25 -11.89 7.36
N ILE A 651 -10.14 -12.89 7.43
CA ILE A 651 -10.15 -14.00 6.48
C ILE A 651 -11.48 -14.09 5.73
N THR A 652 -11.41 -14.60 4.50
CA THR A 652 -12.58 -14.86 3.67
C THR A 652 -12.62 -16.34 3.26
N LEU A 653 -13.70 -17.04 3.60
CA LEU A 653 -13.78 -18.50 3.52
C LEU A 653 -14.92 -19.00 2.62
N PRO A 654 -14.65 -19.97 1.72
CA PRO A 654 -15.69 -20.68 0.99
C PRO A 654 -16.63 -21.40 1.96
N ARG A 655 -17.90 -21.56 1.58
CA ARG A 655 -18.88 -22.29 2.41
C ARG A 655 -18.86 -23.79 2.16
N VAL A 656 -18.52 -24.21 0.94
CA VAL A 656 -18.51 -25.61 0.52
C VAL A 656 -17.33 -25.87 -0.40
N ALA A 657 -16.89 -27.12 -0.48
CA ALA A 657 -15.74 -27.52 -1.30
C ALA A 657 -15.94 -27.27 -2.80
N ASP A 658 -17.18 -27.38 -3.29
CA ASP A 658 -17.52 -27.19 -4.70
C ASP A 658 -17.20 -25.78 -5.23
N ASP A 659 -17.33 -24.79 -4.33
CA ASP A 659 -17.06 -23.39 -4.62
C ASP A 659 -15.54 -23.10 -4.63
N TYR A 660 -14.73 -23.89 -3.94
CA TYR A 660 -13.28 -23.73 -3.93
C TYR A 660 -12.63 -24.42 -5.13
N TYR A 661 -11.97 -23.67 -6.01
CA TYR A 661 -11.31 -24.24 -7.19
C TYR A 661 -9.79 -24.37 -7.07
N GLY A 662 -9.22 -23.94 -5.95
CA GLY A 662 -7.78 -23.96 -5.72
C GLY A 662 -7.19 -25.36 -5.52
N PRO A 663 -5.86 -25.48 -5.57
CA PRO A 663 -5.17 -26.76 -5.56
C PRO A 663 -4.92 -27.36 -4.16
N ASN A 664 -5.26 -26.67 -3.06
CA ASN A 664 -5.01 -27.16 -1.71
C ASN A 664 -6.00 -28.27 -1.32
N GLU A 665 -5.57 -29.52 -1.40
CA GLU A 665 -6.42 -30.68 -1.16
C GLU A 665 -6.74 -30.90 0.33
N SER A 666 -5.84 -30.52 1.25
CA SER A 666 -6.11 -30.57 2.69
C SER A 666 -7.27 -29.62 3.05
N PHE A 667 -7.23 -28.40 2.52
CA PHE A 667 -8.30 -27.42 2.68
C PHE A 667 -9.61 -27.88 2.01
N ARG A 668 -9.54 -28.41 0.79
CA ARG A 668 -10.71 -28.97 0.09
C ARG A 668 -11.37 -30.10 0.89
N LYS A 669 -10.56 -31.02 1.43
CA LYS A 669 -11.05 -32.10 2.29
C LYS A 669 -11.73 -31.54 3.54
N HIS A 670 -11.11 -30.57 4.20
CA HIS A 670 -11.72 -29.91 5.35
C HIS A 670 -13.08 -29.28 5.03
N LEU A 671 -13.20 -28.55 3.90
CA LEU A 671 -14.46 -27.97 3.45
C LEU A 671 -15.52 -29.01 3.12
N THR A 672 -15.12 -30.20 2.65
CA THR A 672 -16.03 -31.32 2.36
C THR A 672 -16.60 -31.89 3.65
N ASP A 673 -15.75 -32.06 4.66
CA ASP A 673 -16.12 -32.62 5.96
C ASP A 673 -16.87 -31.61 6.85
N ASN A 674 -16.69 -30.30 6.62
CA ASN A 674 -17.21 -29.22 7.46
C ASN A 674 -17.93 -28.13 6.66
N GLN A 675 -18.86 -28.53 5.79
CA GLN A 675 -19.64 -27.60 4.98
C GLN A 675 -20.39 -26.58 5.85
N ASN A 676 -20.28 -25.30 5.46
CA ASN A 676 -21.03 -24.19 6.03
C ASN A 676 -20.93 -24.12 7.57
N SER A 677 -19.71 -24.26 8.09
CA SER A 677 -19.43 -24.42 9.51
C SER A 677 -18.41 -23.42 10.03
N TRP A 678 -18.58 -23.00 11.29
CA TRP A 678 -17.58 -22.23 12.04
C TRP A 678 -16.25 -22.96 12.19
N LYS A 679 -16.25 -24.30 12.05
CA LYS A 679 -15.05 -25.13 12.19
C LYS A 679 -13.94 -24.76 11.22
N THR A 680 -14.25 -24.19 10.05
CA THR A 680 -13.23 -23.67 9.15
C THR A 680 -12.54 -22.45 9.72
N THR A 681 -13.28 -21.48 10.26
CA THR A 681 -12.65 -20.36 10.99
C THR A 681 -11.82 -20.85 12.17
N TYR A 682 -12.33 -21.81 12.95
CA TYR A 682 -11.61 -22.36 14.09
C TYR A 682 -10.34 -23.13 13.67
N ARG A 683 -10.36 -23.89 12.56
CA ARG A 683 -9.15 -24.51 11.99
C ARG A 683 -8.06 -23.47 11.80
N GLU A 684 -8.37 -22.34 11.16
CA GLU A 684 -7.38 -21.30 10.89
C GLU A 684 -6.91 -20.58 12.15
N ALA A 685 -7.84 -20.30 13.08
CA ALA A 685 -7.50 -19.71 14.38
C ALA A 685 -6.55 -20.64 15.15
N LYS A 686 -6.90 -21.92 15.30
CA LYS A 686 -6.13 -22.86 16.12
C LYS A 686 -4.84 -23.30 15.46
N SER A 687 -4.89 -23.71 14.21
CA SER A 687 -3.75 -24.34 13.54
C SER A 687 -2.64 -23.35 13.21
N ASN A 688 -2.93 -22.05 13.04
CA ASN A 688 -1.90 -21.02 12.86
C ASN A 688 -1.50 -20.32 14.17
N GLU A 689 -1.86 -20.86 15.34
CA GLU A 689 -1.25 -20.49 16.62
C GLU A 689 0.09 -21.23 16.75
N LEU A 690 1.11 -20.73 16.06
CA LEU A 690 2.38 -21.44 15.90
C LEU A 690 3.21 -21.40 17.19
N THR A 691 3.91 -22.50 17.48
CA THR A 691 5.04 -22.49 18.40
C THR A 691 6.33 -22.51 17.58
N VAL A 692 7.13 -21.45 17.70
CA VAL A 692 8.35 -21.27 16.89
C VAL A 692 9.58 -21.26 17.78
N THR A 693 10.54 -22.12 17.48
CA THR A 693 11.86 -22.13 18.11
C THR A 693 12.91 -21.69 17.11
N VAL A 694 13.89 -20.90 17.57
CA VAL A 694 14.95 -20.35 16.71
C VAL A 694 16.31 -20.57 17.34
N SER A 695 17.25 -21.07 16.56
CA SER A 695 18.69 -21.12 16.89
C SER A 695 19.48 -20.41 15.80
N GLY A 696 20.50 -19.63 16.19
CA GLY A 696 21.27 -18.80 15.25
C GLY A 696 20.63 -17.45 14.90
N GLY A 697 19.50 -17.11 15.53
CA GLY A 697 18.79 -15.84 15.37
C GLY A 697 17.81 -15.57 16.52
N THR A 698 17.01 -14.52 16.39
CA THR A 698 15.98 -14.14 17.37
C THR A 698 14.62 -14.02 16.68
N LEU A 699 13.58 -14.63 17.26
CA LEU A 699 12.20 -14.48 16.79
C LEU A 699 11.69 -13.06 17.09
N LEU A 700 11.29 -12.33 16.06
CA LEU A 700 10.70 -10.99 16.14
C LEU A 700 9.17 -11.00 15.99
N GLY A 701 8.63 -12.00 15.28
CA GLY A 701 7.20 -12.14 15.03
C GLY A 701 6.83 -13.60 14.83
N ASN A 702 5.64 -13.98 15.30
CA ASN A 702 5.17 -15.37 15.29
C ASN A 702 4.37 -15.69 14.01
N TYR A 703 3.34 -14.92 13.68
CA TYR A 703 2.57 -15.12 12.44
C TYR A 703 2.18 -13.77 11.80
N PRO A 704 2.81 -13.35 10.68
CA PRO A 704 3.95 -13.98 9.98
C PRO A 704 5.18 -14.27 10.85
N VAL A 705 5.94 -15.32 10.51
CA VAL A 705 7.19 -15.65 11.20
C VAL A 705 8.26 -14.66 10.75
N VAL A 706 8.83 -13.90 11.67
CA VAL A 706 9.91 -12.94 11.39
C VAL A 706 11.09 -13.22 12.31
N ILE A 707 12.29 -13.36 11.73
CA ILE A 707 13.49 -13.77 12.46
C ILE A 707 14.63 -12.82 12.14
N GLN A 708 15.23 -12.24 13.18
CA GLN A 708 16.51 -11.55 13.09
C GLN A 708 17.63 -12.58 12.98
N ALA A 709 18.26 -12.71 11.81
CA ALA A 709 19.42 -13.57 11.63
C ALA A 709 20.64 -12.97 12.37
N GLN A 710 21.38 -13.81 13.07
CA GLN A 710 22.58 -13.42 13.84
C GLN A 710 23.79 -14.31 13.51
N GLN A 711 23.55 -15.49 12.95
CA GLN A 711 24.56 -16.44 12.51
C GLN A 711 24.37 -16.77 11.02
N PRO A 712 25.42 -17.24 10.32
CA PRO A 712 25.32 -17.70 8.94
C PRO A 712 24.32 -18.83 8.74
N GLU A 713 24.11 -19.64 9.78
CA GLU A 713 23.11 -20.69 9.80
C GLU A 713 22.03 -20.36 10.84
N VAL A 714 20.76 -20.35 10.42
CA VAL A 714 19.60 -20.14 11.30
C VAL A 714 18.69 -21.34 11.19
N THR A 715 18.49 -22.04 12.30
CA THR A 715 17.55 -23.17 12.40
C THR A 715 16.23 -22.69 13.01
N VAL A 716 15.12 -23.12 12.43
CA VAL A 716 13.76 -22.78 12.84
C VAL A 716 12.95 -24.05 13.00
N GLY A 717 12.44 -24.31 14.19
CA GLY A 717 11.40 -25.33 14.43
C GLY A 717 10.03 -24.66 14.48
N ILE A 718 9.04 -25.25 13.81
CA ILE A 718 7.67 -24.75 13.76
C ILE A 718 6.72 -25.90 14.07
N GLU A 719 5.94 -25.75 15.15
CA GLU A 719 4.81 -26.61 15.47
C GLU A 719 3.51 -25.91 15.05
N GLY A 720 2.65 -26.65 14.36
CA GLY A 720 1.43 -26.12 13.72
C GLY A 720 1.69 -25.50 12.34
N GLY A 721 0.67 -24.80 11.84
CA GLY A 721 0.61 -24.20 10.52
C GLY A 721 -0.37 -24.93 9.59
N VAL A 722 -1.11 -24.15 8.80
CA VAL A 722 -1.95 -24.66 7.71
C VAL A 722 -1.82 -23.77 6.48
N GLY A 723 -1.90 -24.39 5.30
CA GLY A 723 -1.60 -23.73 4.04
C GLY A 723 -0.16 -23.24 3.96
N ALA A 724 0.02 -22.10 3.29
CA ALA A 724 1.30 -21.41 3.20
C ALA A 724 1.54 -20.56 4.46
N VAL A 725 2.71 -20.71 5.11
CA VAL A 725 3.13 -19.87 6.24
C VAL A 725 4.34 -19.02 5.85
N PRO A 726 4.26 -17.69 5.90
CA PRO A 726 5.37 -16.82 5.53
C PRO A 726 6.46 -16.83 6.62
N VAL A 727 7.72 -16.97 6.19
CA VAL A 727 8.91 -16.79 7.04
C VAL A 727 9.83 -15.76 6.43
N ARG A 728 10.17 -14.73 7.20
CA ARG A 728 11.09 -13.65 6.82
C ARG A 728 12.33 -13.65 7.71
N PHE A 729 13.50 -13.69 7.08
CA PHE A 729 14.78 -13.54 7.76
C PHE A 729 15.30 -12.12 7.51
N GLU A 730 15.62 -11.37 8.57
CA GLU A 730 16.11 -9.99 8.53
C GLU A 730 17.57 -9.90 9.01
N GLY A 731 18.25 -8.81 8.64
CA GLY A 731 19.64 -8.54 9.02
C GLY A 731 20.68 -9.34 8.23
N LEU A 732 20.30 -9.84 7.05
CA LEU A 732 21.21 -10.56 6.17
C LEU A 732 22.18 -9.56 5.52
N LYS A 733 23.46 -9.93 5.40
CA LYS A 733 24.50 -9.03 4.84
C LYS A 733 24.45 -8.91 3.32
N SER A 734 23.85 -9.88 2.66
CA SER A 734 23.72 -9.92 1.21
C SER A 734 22.38 -10.50 0.82
N GLN A 735 21.85 -10.07 -0.32
CA GLN A 735 20.72 -10.73 -0.98
C GLN A 735 21.11 -12.12 -1.55
N LEU A 736 22.40 -12.31 -1.86
CA LEU A 736 22.93 -13.56 -2.41
C LEU A 736 23.33 -14.56 -1.32
N GLY A 737 23.47 -15.83 -1.71
CA GLY A 737 23.98 -16.90 -0.83
C GLY A 737 22.95 -17.46 0.15
N ASN A 738 21.76 -16.87 0.25
CA ASN A 738 20.70 -17.34 1.16
C ASN A 738 19.98 -18.58 0.58
N GLN A 739 20.19 -19.74 1.18
CA GLN A 739 19.53 -21.00 0.81
C GLN A 739 18.72 -21.56 1.97
N LEU A 740 17.46 -21.94 1.70
CA LEU A 740 16.58 -22.54 2.69
C LEU A 740 16.51 -24.07 2.48
N TYR A 741 16.54 -24.82 3.57
CA TYR A 741 16.41 -26.28 3.57
C TYR A 741 15.31 -26.70 4.55
N GLN A 742 14.55 -27.72 4.19
CA GLN A 742 13.74 -28.48 5.13
C GLN A 742 14.55 -29.64 5.68
N VAL A 743 14.42 -29.95 6.97
CA VAL A 743 15.01 -31.15 7.57
C VAL A 743 13.96 -32.25 7.58
N VAL A 744 14.20 -33.33 6.83
CA VAL A 744 13.32 -34.51 6.74
C VAL A 744 14.17 -35.75 7.05
N ASP A 745 13.75 -36.53 8.04
CA ASP A 745 14.49 -37.71 8.53
C ASP A 745 15.98 -37.43 8.82
N GLY A 746 16.26 -36.26 9.40
CA GLY A 746 17.61 -35.79 9.72
C GLY A 746 18.44 -35.32 8.50
N LYS A 747 17.87 -35.28 7.30
CA LYS A 747 18.54 -34.84 6.07
C LYS A 747 18.04 -33.47 5.63
N ARG A 748 18.96 -32.60 5.20
CA ARG A 748 18.62 -31.29 4.61
C ARG A 748 18.20 -31.48 3.15
N ILE A 749 16.95 -31.15 2.85
CA ILE A 749 16.39 -31.10 1.50
C ILE A 749 16.28 -29.63 1.12
N ARG A 750 16.92 -29.23 0.01
CA ARG A 750 16.86 -27.85 -0.46
C ARG A 750 15.41 -27.49 -0.81
N PHE A 751 14.93 -26.38 -0.27
CA PHE A 751 13.61 -25.87 -0.56
C PHE A 751 13.61 -25.15 -1.91
N ASP A 752 12.75 -25.59 -2.81
CA ASP A 752 12.61 -25.01 -4.15
C ASP A 752 11.15 -25.10 -4.60
N GLN A 753 10.56 -23.94 -4.89
CA GLN A 753 9.21 -23.80 -5.45
C GLN A 753 9.25 -23.06 -6.80
N SER A 754 10.41 -23.03 -7.46
CA SER A 754 10.59 -22.30 -8.69
C SER A 754 9.86 -22.95 -9.87
N ILE A 755 9.37 -22.11 -10.78
CA ILE A 755 8.84 -22.52 -12.09
C ILE A 755 9.71 -21.92 -13.19
N HIS A 756 10.04 -20.63 -13.07
CA HIS A 756 10.89 -19.89 -14.01
C HIS A 756 12.28 -19.59 -13.46
N GLY A 757 12.64 -20.18 -12.33
CA GLY A 757 13.90 -19.93 -11.63
C GLY A 757 13.87 -18.60 -10.85
N HIS A 758 14.37 -18.66 -9.61
CA HIS A 758 14.44 -17.50 -8.71
C HIS A 758 13.09 -16.80 -8.48
N ASP A 759 11.98 -17.54 -8.57
CA ASP A 759 10.60 -17.03 -8.54
C ASP A 759 9.79 -17.55 -7.34
N PHE A 760 10.40 -17.73 -6.17
CA PHE A 760 9.66 -18.18 -4.98
C PHE A 760 10.10 -17.57 -3.65
N TRP A 761 11.02 -16.61 -3.69
CA TRP A 761 11.37 -15.77 -2.55
C TRP A 761 11.38 -14.32 -3.00
N GLN A 762 11.18 -13.41 -2.06
CA GLN A 762 11.43 -11.98 -2.31
C GLN A 762 12.59 -11.51 -1.45
N THR A 763 13.25 -10.45 -1.90
CA THR A 763 14.28 -9.74 -1.16
C THR A 763 13.84 -8.29 -1.03
N ASP A 764 14.01 -7.71 0.16
CA ASP A 764 13.82 -6.28 0.42
C ASP A 764 15.08 -5.73 1.10
N TYR A 765 15.59 -4.58 0.64
CA TYR A 765 16.73 -3.91 1.26
C TYR A 765 16.28 -2.88 2.31
N ASN A 766 16.90 -2.93 3.49
CA ASN A 766 16.73 -1.97 4.57
C ASN A 766 17.97 -1.08 4.68
N ALA A 767 17.84 0.17 4.26
CA ALA A 767 18.94 1.14 4.37
C ALA A 767 19.26 1.58 5.79
N ALA A 768 18.28 1.59 6.70
CA ALA A 768 18.51 2.04 8.07
C ALA A 768 19.54 1.17 8.79
N THR A 769 19.53 -0.13 8.48
CA THR A 769 20.42 -1.13 9.09
C THR A 769 21.46 -1.68 8.12
N ASP A 770 21.50 -1.17 6.89
CA ASP A 770 22.33 -1.68 5.78
C ASP A 770 22.29 -3.21 5.67
N SER A 771 21.08 -3.74 5.51
CA SER A 771 20.86 -5.19 5.52
C SER A 771 19.70 -5.61 4.65
N TYR A 772 19.61 -6.89 4.36
CA TYR A 772 18.56 -7.49 3.55
C TYR A 772 17.57 -8.28 4.39
N LYS A 773 16.34 -8.32 3.89
CA LYS A 773 15.28 -9.22 4.32
C LYS A 773 14.99 -10.20 3.20
N VAL A 774 14.89 -11.49 3.50
CA VAL A 774 14.49 -12.53 2.55
C VAL A 774 13.26 -13.25 3.07
N THR A 775 12.22 -13.35 2.25
CA THR A 775 10.95 -13.98 2.64
C THR A 775 10.62 -15.19 1.76
N PHE A 776 10.21 -16.28 2.41
CA PHE A 776 9.70 -17.52 1.81
C PHE A 776 8.28 -17.81 2.32
N ASN A 777 7.56 -18.73 1.67
CA ASN A 777 6.28 -19.26 2.16
C ASN A 777 6.35 -20.78 2.26
N LEU A 778 6.31 -21.29 3.48
CA LEU A 778 6.50 -22.71 3.81
C LEU A 778 5.17 -23.46 3.65
N PRO A 779 5.15 -24.60 2.95
CA PRO A 779 3.97 -25.46 2.88
C PRO A 779 3.88 -26.30 4.16
N LEU A 780 3.00 -25.91 5.10
CA LEU A 780 2.91 -26.56 6.42
C LEU A 780 1.69 -27.47 6.59
N ASP A 781 0.83 -27.60 5.57
CA ASP A 781 -0.29 -28.54 5.64
C ASP A 781 0.17 -29.96 5.98
N GLU A 782 -0.58 -30.62 6.86
CA GLU A 782 -0.38 -32.02 7.28
C GLU A 782 0.93 -32.27 8.07
N LEU A 783 1.68 -31.23 8.43
CA LEU A 783 2.83 -31.32 9.31
C LEU A 783 2.45 -30.87 10.72
N GLU A 784 2.60 -31.76 11.71
CA GLU A 784 2.45 -31.36 13.13
C GLU A 784 3.64 -30.51 13.59
N GLU A 785 4.84 -30.87 13.15
CA GLU A 785 6.10 -30.18 13.40
C GLU A 785 6.95 -30.18 12.12
N SER A 786 7.71 -29.11 11.91
CA SER A 786 8.70 -29.02 10.83
C SER A 786 9.95 -28.27 11.29
N GLN A 787 11.10 -28.65 10.72
CA GLN A 787 12.36 -27.96 10.96
C GLN A 787 12.94 -27.44 9.65
N TRP A 788 13.37 -26.18 9.67
CA TRP A 788 13.91 -25.44 8.53
C TRP A 788 15.27 -24.85 8.89
N VAL A 789 16.16 -24.76 7.91
CA VAL A 789 17.50 -24.21 8.10
C VAL A 789 17.81 -23.23 6.96
N LEU A 790 18.02 -21.96 7.29
CA LEU A 790 18.61 -20.98 6.40
C LEU A 790 20.14 -21.08 6.50
N VAL A 791 20.82 -21.20 5.36
CA VAL A 791 22.28 -21.18 5.25
C VAL A 791 22.69 -20.01 4.37
N GLN A 792 23.62 -19.19 4.86
CA GLN A 792 24.33 -18.17 4.10
C GLN A 792 25.61 -18.79 3.52
N GLU A 793 25.59 -19.14 2.24
CA GLU A 793 26.77 -19.62 1.52
C GLU A 793 27.72 -18.45 1.24
N SER A 794 29.02 -18.67 1.50
CA SER A 794 30.10 -17.70 1.35
C SER A 794 30.54 -17.49 -0.09
#